data_AF-Q9Y9L6-F1
#
_entry.id   AF-Q9Y9L6-F1
#
_cell.length_a   1.000
_cell.length_b   1.000
_cell.length_c   1.000
_cell.angle_alpha   90.00
_cell.angle_beta   90.00
_cell.angle_gamma   90.00
#
_symmetry.space_group_name_H-M   'P 1'
#
loop_
_entity.id
_entity.type
_entity.pdbx_description
1 polymer ?
#
loop_
_entity_poly.entity_id
_entity_poly.type
_entity_poly.pdbx_seq_one_letter_code
_entity_poly.pdbx_strand_id
1 'polypeptide(L)'
;MSSHNPPLMRPFKAKVIGQRIPRVGWRWLGGLTVEHEGGRLHLFMTGGIARWFSPGETVELELHEEPEDIDGVMVAPRESYRLWRIYRGERVLVWPVWRKVVSIDRETITGRRVYSYRLLAREAQTEEDYKEIVGLEQYHYASKEEIVAIWRCPVCGVYLESNLQPECPRDGVPMKLQEIRGSLPSSRFMVVELLDRKPYEPRIVGYVRVDTPIPLMHRRVPKPGGGFGVEKMIREKVFPKYWFHPTFWPVEPRNRRSLLARFRELAKLYGSRRIARAAVGEEIADEALRRANTAAARIARVVVHPDYRGDGLGVASVSLALEWIRERRIPEMRRAKHVVETIAQMARYNPFFERAGFKYMWDTASGRPVLMHPLTEEARRIIEKFLSSDPVAKSHGGVLYRPRYSPVEMLSEPESLVGVTKSYRSVLDIERLPRELQDVLRAFGAERRVVERYVLKDVNITVNPGSVAAVVGASGAGKTTLLRMILGKALGIGGEGYRPDSGVVKIPTNTKAAALLPGELEPSFGGETLLEHVASKLGDPGAAVEVLSSVGLGDAIFFRASFGELSTGQKERAKLASLLAERPNLLVIDEFMAHLDPLTARRIARKLGKLARSKGITLIVSTNRPEILDALQPDTVILVGYGSAFQEEPGRVLREL
;
A
#
# COMPACT_ATOMS: atom_id res chain seq x y z
N MET A 1 -22.29 -0.12 -26.59
CA MET A 1 -23.31 -0.24 -27.65
C MET A 1 -24.43 -1.12 -27.13
N SER A 2 -25.64 -0.57 -27.20
CA SER A 2 -26.98 -1.22 -27.13
C SER A 2 -27.19 -2.39 -26.17
N SER A 3 -27.69 -2.04 -24.99
CA SER A 3 -28.59 -2.84 -24.16
C SER A 3 -29.83 -3.26 -24.96
N HIS A 4 -30.12 -4.56 -25.05
CA HIS A 4 -31.46 -5.17 -25.16
C HIS A 4 -31.30 -6.67 -24.86
N ASN A 5 -31.63 -7.10 -23.64
CA ASN A 5 -31.97 -8.50 -23.35
C ASN A 5 -33.35 -8.50 -22.67
N PRO A 6 -34.36 -9.20 -23.19
CA PRO A 6 -35.66 -9.32 -22.54
C PRO A 6 -35.52 -10.08 -21.21
N PRO A 7 -36.35 -9.82 -20.19
CA PRO A 7 -36.27 -10.53 -18.92
C PRO A 7 -36.80 -11.96 -19.09
N LEU A 8 -35.90 -12.93 -19.27
CA LEU A 8 -36.25 -14.35 -19.26
C LEU A 8 -36.41 -14.82 -17.80
N MET A 9 -37.66 -14.82 -17.33
CA MET A 9 -38.16 -15.34 -16.04
C MET A 9 -38.06 -14.43 -14.81
N ARG A 10 -39.19 -14.35 -14.08
CA ARG A 10 -39.28 -13.74 -12.75
C ARG A 10 -38.44 -14.52 -11.75
N PRO A 11 -37.90 -13.88 -10.70
CA PRO A 11 -37.19 -14.59 -9.64
C PRO A 11 -38.06 -15.70 -9.02
N PHE A 12 -37.50 -16.91 -8.89
CA PHE A 12 -38.17 -18.07 -8.30
C PHE A 12 -37.33 -18.69 -7.18
N LYS A 13 -37.98 -19.39 -6.25
CA LYS A 13 -37.29 -20.06 -5.15
C LYS A 13 -36.81 -21.44 -5.58
N ALA A 14 -35.63 -21.81 -5.11
CA ALA A 14 -35.09 -23.15 -5.26
C ALA A 14 -34.45 -23.63 -3.96
N LYS A 15 -34.31 -24.95 -3.80
CA LYS A 15 -33.58 -25.56 -2.69
C LYS A 15 -32.22 -26.02 -3.15
N VAL A 16 -31.18 -25.71 -2.40
CA VAL A 16 -29.85 -26.27 -2.64
C VAL A 16 -29.89 -27.76 -2.30
N ILE A 17 -29.50 -28.61 -3.24
CA ILE A 17 -29.41 -30.07 -3.03
C ILE A 17 -27.95 -30.54 -2.94
N GLY A 18 -27.01 -29.80 -3.50
CA GLY A 18 -25.60 -30.15 -3.45
C GLY A 18 -24.67 -29.06 -3.97
N GLN A 19 -23.38 -29.27 -3.74
CA GLN A 19 -22.29 -28.44 -4.25
C GLN A 19 -21.32 -29.32 -5.05
N ARG A 20 -20.78 -28.81 -6.15
CA ARG A 20 -19.75 -29.48 -6.95
C ARG A 20 -18.50 -28.62 -6.93
N ILE A 21 -17.49 -29.03 -6.17
CA ILE A 21 -16.22 -28.29 -6.05
C ILE A 21 -15.09 -29.28 -6.34
N PRO A 22 -14.27 -29.05 -7.38
CA PRO A 22 -13.14 -29.92 -7.68
C PRO A 22 -12.05 -29.79 -6.62
N ARG A 23 -11.21 -30.83 -6.48
CA ARG A 23 -10.07 -30.78 -5.55
C ARG A 23 -8.97 -29.79 -5.97
N VAL A 24 -8.80 -29.59 -7.27
CA VAL A 24 -7.84 -28.67 -7.88
C VAL A 24 -8.61 -27.42 -8.34
N GLY A 25 -8.09 -26.23 -8.04
CA GLY A 25 -8.73 -24.97 -8.42
C GLY A 25 -10.03 -24.67 -7.68
N TRP A 26 -10.27 -25.33 -6.54
CA TRP A 26 -11.48 -25.23 -5.73
C TRP A 26 -11.90 -23.81 -5.36
N ARG A 27 -10.98 -22.83 -5.37
CA ARG A 27 -11.30 -21.42 -5.08
C ARG A 27 -12.07 -20.76 -6.21
N TRP A 28 -11.66 -20.98 -7.46
CA TRP A 28 -12.26 -20.34 -8.64
C TRP A 28 -13.16 -21.27 -9.44
N LEU A 29 -13.11 -22.59 -9.26
CA LEU A 29 -14.00 -23.56 -9.90
C LEU A 29 -15.01 -24.12 -8.89
N GLY A 30 -16.28 -24.08 -9.23
CA GLY A 30 -17.32 -24.73 -8.45
C GLY A 30 -18.72 -24.53 -9.05
N GLY A 31 -19.70 -25.09 -8.37
CA GLY A 31 -21.10 -24.91 -8.73
C GLY A 31 -22.05 -25.38 -7.63
N LEU A 32 -23.30 -24.94 -7.73
CA LEU A 32 -24.39 -25.36 -6.86
C LEU A 32 -25.44 -26.08 -7.67
N THR A 33 -25.88 -27.23 -7.19
CA THR A 33 -27.07 -27.89 -7.75
C THR A 33 -28.27 -27.51 -6.91
N VAL A 34 -29.29 -26.99 -7.57
CA VAL A 34 -30.55 -26.56 -6.95
C VAL A 34 -31.72 -27.33 -7.56
N GLU A 35 -32.80 -27.45 -6.79
CA GLU A 35 -34.05 -28.07 -7.20
C GLU A 35 -35.20 -27.07 -7.07
N HIS A 36 -35.97 -26.92 -8.13
CA HIS A 36 -37.17 -26.08 -8.21
C HIS A 36 -38.30 -26.87 -8.90
N GLU A 37 -39.49 -26.27 -9.04
CA GLU A 37 -40.66 -26.93 -9.62
C GLU A 37 -40.42 -27.45 -11.05
N GLY A 38 -39.52 -26.83 -11.81
CA GLY A 38 -39.16 -27.23 -13.18
C GLY A 38 -38.02 -28.25 -13.26
N GLY A 39 -37.53 -28.77 -12.12
CA GLY A 39 -36.49 -29.79 -12.07
C GLY A 39 -35.19 -29.33 -11.41
N ARG A 40 -34.08 -29.98 -11.78
CA ARG A 40 -32.75 -29.73 -11.23
C ARG A 40 -31.95 -28.84 -12.16
N LEU A 41 -31.26 -27.86 -11.58
CA LEU A 41 -30.42 -26.90 -12.28
C LEU A 41 -29.05 -26.83 -11.63
N HIS A 42 -27.99 -26.89 -12.42
CA HIS A 42 -26.62 -26.73 -11.95
C HIS A 42 -26.09 -25.33 -12.29
N LEU A 43 -25.73 -24.56 -11.27
CA LEU A 43 -25.28 -23.17 -11.39
C LEU A 43 -23.76 -23.12 -11.32
N PHE A 44 -23.09 -22.68 -12.38
CA PHE A 44 -21.64 -22.50 -12.37
C PHE A 44 -21.26 -21.20 -11.63
N MET A 45 -20.30 -21.28 -10.70
CA MET A 45 -19.80 -20.12 -9.94
C MET A 45 -18.36 -20.37 -9.45
N THR A 46 -17.86 -19.51 -8.56
CA THR A 46 -16.59 -19.77 -7.86
C THR A 46 -16.81 -20.80 -6.74
N GLY A 47 -15.89 -21.75 -6.58
CA GLY A 47 -15.99 -22.72 -5.49
C GLY A 47 -15.81 -22.08 -4.11
N GLY A 48 -15.13 -20.93 -4.03
CA GLY A 48 -15.06 -20.11 -2.82
C GLY A 48 -16.44 -19.60 -2.35
N ILE A 49 -17.39 -19.37 -3.25
CA ILE A 49 -18.78 -19.04 -2.92
C ILE A 49 -19.59 -20.31 -2.66
N ALA A 50 -19.51 -21.29 -3.56
CA ALA A 50 -20.31 -22.52 -3.49
C ALA A 50 -20.15 -23.23 -2.13
N ARG A 51 -18.93 -23.28 -1.58
CA ARG A 51 -18.62 -23.89 -0.28
C ARG A 51 -19.37 -23.33 0.92
N TRP A 52 -19.94 -22.13 0.80
CA TRP A 52 -20.71 -21.54 1.89
C TRP A 52 -22.15 -22.04 1.96
N PHE A 53 -22.63 -22.74 0.93
CA PHE A 53 -23.97 -23.30 0.88
C PHE A 53 -24.01 -24.72 1.45
N SER A 54 -25.14 -25.05 2.05
CA SER A 54 -25.45 -26.38 2.55
C SER A 54 -26.70 -26.91 1.87
N PRO A 55 -26.81 -28.23 1.65
CA PRO A 55 -28.07 -28.84 1.23
C PRO A 55 -29.23 -28.46 2.16
N GLY A 56 -30.40 -28.20 1.58
CA GLY A 56 -31.61 -27.74 2.26
C GLY A 56 -31.74 -26.22 2.39
N GLU A 57 -30.70 -25.44 2.11
CA GLU A 57 -30.80 -23.98 2.10
C GLU A 57 -31.75 -23.50 0.98
N THR A 58 -32.59 -22.51 1.29
CA THR A 58 -33.45 -21.88 0.29
C THR A 58 -32.73 -20.71 -0.35
N VAL A 59 -32.73 -20.70 -1.67
CA VAL A 59 -32.20 -19.62 -2.51
C VAL A 59 -33.29 -19.09 -3.42
N GLU A 60 -33.05 -17.93 -3.99
CA GLU A 60 -33.88 -17.37 -5.03
C GLU A 60 -33.01 -17.08 -6.25
N LEU A 61 -33.54 -17.40 -7.42
CA LEU A 61 -32.84 -17.40 -8.69
C LEU A 61 -33.60 -16.56 -9.69
N GLU A 62 -32.87 -15.70 -10.38
CA GLU A 62 -33.34 -14.99 -11.57
C GLU A 62 -32.45 -15.45 -12.71
N LEU A 63 -33.04 -16.07 -13.73
CA LEU A 63 -32.33 -16.42 -14.94
C LEU A 63 -32.39 -15.22 -15.89
N HIS A 64 -31.41 -15.09 -16.77
CA HIS A 64 -31.36 -14.07 -17.81
C HIS A 64 -31.18 -14.68 -19.20
N GLU A 65 -30.75 -15.94 -19.25
CA GLU A 65 -30.68 -16.77 -20.44
C GLU A 65 -31.25 -18.14 -20.10
N GLU A 66 -31.72 -18.88 -21.10
CA GLU A 66 -32.22 -20.23 -20.88
C GLU A 66 -31.08 -21.18 -20.46
N PRO A 67 -31.30 -22.09 -19.49
CA PRO A 67 -30.30 -23.08 -19.12
C PRO A 67 -29.98 -24.02 -20.28
N GLU A 68 -28.72 -24.41 -20.40
CA GLU A 68 -28.24 -25.36 -21.40
C GLU A 68 -28.43 -26.80 -20.90
N ASP A 69 -28.83 -27.73 -21.77
CA ASP A 69 -28.81 -29.16 -21.44
C ASP A 69 -27.46 -29.77 -21.81
N ILE A 70 -26.74 -30.27 -20.80
CA ILE A 70 -25.48 -30.99 -20.99
C ILE A 70 -25.64 -32.40 -20.41
N ASP A 71 -25.71 -33.40 -21.29
CA ASP A 71 -25.86 -34.82 -20.94
C ASP A 71 -27.05 -35.11 -20.00
N GLY A 72 -28.18 -34.42 -20.19
CA GLY A 72 -29.40 -34.58 -19.39
C GLY A 72 -29.39 -33.78 -18.08
N VAL A 73 -28.46 -32.83 -17.93
CA VAL A 73 -28.36 -31.92 -16.78
C VAL A 73 -28.52 -30.50 -17.28
N MET A 74 -29.59 -29.83 -16.83
CA MET A 74 -29.75 -28.40 -17.07
C MET A 74 -28.66 -27.63 -16.30
N VAL A 75 -27.93 -26.77 -17.00
CA VAL A 75 -26.87 -25.94 -16.43
C VAL A 75 -27.09 -24.45 -16.72
N ALA A 76 -26.76 -23.61 -15.76
CA ALA A 76 -26.70 -22.16 -15.94
C ALA A 76 -25.23 -21.71 -15.94
N PRO A 77 -24.72 -21.22 -17.09
CA PRO A 77 -23.44 -20.53 -17.17
C PRO A 77 -23.33 -19.35 -16.18
N ARG A 78 -22.09 -18.91 -15.93
CA ARG A 78 -21.80 -17.88 -14.91
C ARG A 78 -22.54 -16.56 -15.11
N GLU A 79 -22.73 -16.13 -16.35
CA GLU A 79 -23.32 -14.82 -16.65
C GLU A 79 -24.83 -14.87 -16.83
N SER A 80 -25.42 -16.07 -16.90
CA SER A 80 -26.83 -16.25 -17.25
C SER A 80 -27.80 -16.16 -16.07
N TYR A 81 -27.33 -15.88 -14.85
CA TYR A 81 -28.20 -15.85 -13.68
C TYR A 81 -27.74 -14.92 -12.57
N ARG A 82 -28.69 -14.58 -11.69
CA ARG A 82 -28.47 -13.98 -10.38
C ARG A 82 -29.00 -14.91 -9.30
N LEU A 83 -28.27 -14.99 -8.21
CA LEU A 83 -28.58 -15.85 -7.08
C LEU A 83 -28.61 -15.01 -5.81
N TRP A 84 -29.71 -15.12 -5.07
CA TRP A 84 -29.86 -14.59 -3.72
C TRP A 84 -29.95 -15.75 -2.74
N ARG A 85 -29.23 -15.62 -1.62
CA ARG A 85 -29.53 -16.43 -0.45
C ARG A 85 -30.69 -15.80 0.31
N ILE A 86 -31.63 -16.62 0.76
CA ILE A 86 -32.64 -16.23 1.74
C ILE A 86 -32.14 -16.61 3.13
N TYR A 87 -31.88 -15.62 3.98
CA TYR A 87 -31.44 -15.87 5.35
C TYR A 87 -32.35 -15.12 6.33
N ARG A 88 -33.10 -15.87 7.15
CA ARG A 88 -34.10 -15.33 8.09
C ARG A 88 -35.07 -14.32 7.45
N GLY A 89 -35.52 -14.62 6.23
CA GLY A 89 -36.46 -13.78 5.47
C GLY A 89 -35.81 -12.66 4.66
N GLU A 90 -34.52 -12.38 4.85
CA GLU A 90 -33.82 -11.35 4.10
C GLU A 90 -33.11 -11.92 2.86
N ARG A 91 -33.16 -11.18 1.76
CA ARG A 91 -32.46 -11.49 0.50
C ARG A 91 -31.04 -10.95 0.54
N VAL A 92 -30.06 -11.80 0.22
CA VAL A 92 -28.65 -11.42 0.10
C VAL A 92 -28.14 -11.84 -1.27
N LEU A 93 -27.80 -10.87 -2.12
CA LEU A 93 -27.26 -11.16 -3.44
C LEU A 93 -25.89 -11.84 -3.30
N VAL A 94 -25.75 -13.08 -3.77
CA VAL A 94 -24.47 -13.82 -3.71
C VAL A 94 -23.79 -13.92 -5.06
N TRP A 95 -24.57 -13.92 -6.15
CA TRP A 95 -24.09 -14.02 -7.52
C TRP A 95 -24.88 -13.06 -8.43
N PRO A 96 -24.24 -12.30 -9.34
CA PRO A 96 -22.81 -12.25 -9.62
C PRO A 96 -22.01 -11.70 -8.44
N VAL A 97 -20.69 -11.90 -8.50
CA VAL A 97 -19.78 -11.41 -7.46
C VAL A 97 -19.89 -9.90 -7.29
N TRP A 98 -19.47 -9.42 -6.13
CA TRP A 98 -19.42 -7.98 -5.89
C TRP A 98 -18.40 -7.31 -6.81
N ARG A 99 -18.78 -6.15 -7.36
CA ARG A 99 -17.91 -5.26 -8.12
C ARG A 99 -18.34 -3.82 -7.90
N LYS A 100 -17.37 -2.91 -7.84
CA LYS A 100 -17.60 -1.47 -7.74
C LYS A 100 -16.48 -0.73 -8.45
N VAL A 101 -16.86 0.25 -9.26
CA VAL A 101 -15.93 1.18 -9.89
C VAL A 101 -15.94 2.47 -9.09
N VAL A 102 -14.76 2.98 -8.74
CA VAL A 102 -14.60 4.26 -8.06
C VAL A 102 -13.49 5.07 -8.71
N SER A 103 -13.61 6.39 -8.66
CA SER A 103 -12.54 7.31 -9.04
C SER A 103 -11.91 7.88 -7.77
N ILE A 104 -10.59 7.81 -7.67
CA ILE A 104 -9.84 8.44 -6.59
C ILE A 104 -9.13 9.64 -7.17
N ASP A 105 -9.63 10.81 -6.86
CA ASP A 105 -9.01 12.06 -7.26
C ASP A 105 -7.89 12.43 -6.31
N ARG A 106 -6.82 12.95 -6.91
CA ARG A 106 -5.66 13.47 -6.19
C ARG A 106 -5.61 14.96 -6.41
N GLU A 107 -6.00 15.68 -5.38
CA GLU A 107 -5.98 17.13 -5.37
C GLU A 107 -4.66 17.65 -4.79
N THR A 108 -4.28 18.80 -5.30
CA THR A 108 -3.28 19.68 -4.70
C THR A 108 -3.81 20.33 -3.41
N ILE A 109 -2.95 21.00 -2.65
CA ILE A 109 -3.35 21.83 -1.50
C ILE A 109 -4.29 22.97 -1.93
N THR A 110 -4.20 23.41 -3.18
CA THR A 110 -5.06 24.44 -3.78
C THR A 110 -6.36 23.87 -4.38
N GLY A 111 -6.64 22.58 -4.19
CA GLY A 111 -7.85 21.91 -4.69
C GLY A 111 -7.81 21.54 -6.18
N ARG A 112 -6.75 21.88 -6.92
CA ARG A 112 -6.58 21.48 -8.33
C ARG A 112 -6.32 19.98 -8.44
N ARG A 113 -7.08 19.28 -9.27
CA ARG A 113 -6.90 17.84 -9.57
C ARG A 113 -5.60 17.60 -10.34
N VAL A 114 -4.70 16.82 -9.77
CA VAL A 114 -3.38 16.49 -10.32
C VAL A 114 -3.44 15.26 -11.22
N TYR A 115 -4.17 14.23 -10.77
CA TYR A 115 -4.45 13.01 -11.52
C TYR A 115 -5.60 12.23 -10.83
N SER A 116 -6.12 11.21 -11.49
CA SER A 116 -7.16 10.34 -10.94
C SER A 116 -6.88 8.88 -11.23
N TYR A 117 -7.15 8.00 -10.27
CA TYR A 117 -7.20 6.57 -10.51
C TYR A 117 -8.65 6.13 -10.64
N ARG A 118 -9.01 5.54 -11.78
CA ARG A 118 -10.24 4.73 -11.87
C ARG A 118 -9.92 3.30 -11.45
N LEU A 119 -10.50 2.89 -10.32
CA LEU A 119 -10.32 1.57 -9.75
C LEU A 119 -11.55 0.72 -9.97
N LEU A 120 -11.35 -0.55 -10.32
CA LEU A 120 -12.35 -1.59 -10.21
C LEU A 120 -12.00 -2.47 -9.01
N ALA A 121 -12.79 -2.41 -7.95
CA ALA A 121 -12.73 -3.39 -6.88
C ALA A 121 -13.78 -4.48 -7.14
N ARG A 122 -13.36 -5.74 -7.11
CA ARG A 122 -14.27 -6.88 -7.28
C ARG A 122 -13.77 -8.10 -6.54
N GLU A 123 -14.64 -9.08 -6.33
CA GLU A 123 -14.20 -10.37 -5.82
C GLU A 123 -13.33 -11.11 -6.84
N ALA A 124 -12.32 -11.83 -6.36
CA ALA A 124 -11.49 -12.72 -7.19
C ALA A 124 -12.31 -13.90 -7.72
N GLN A 125 -12.16 -14.22 -9.01
CA GLN A 125 -13.01 -15.20 -9.70
C GLN A 125 -12.25 -16.21 -10.54
N THR A 126 -11.02 -15.91 -10.93
CA THR A 126 -10.24 -16.72 -11.88
C THR A 126 -8.95 -17.20 -11.25
N GLU A 127 -8.34 -18.24 -11.84
CA GLU A 127 -7.00 -18.68 -11.45
C GLU A 127 -5.99 -17.53 -11.54
N GLU A 128 -6.09 -16.71 -12.58
CA GLU A 128 -5.20 -15.58 -12.82
C GLU A 128 -5.29 -14.52 -11.71
N ASP A 129 -6.49 -14.24 -11.20
CA ASP A 129 -6.65 -13.34 -10.05
C ASP A 129 -5.89 -13.86 -8.82
N TYR A 130 -5.92 -15.17 -8.57
CA TYR A 130 -5.23 -15.76 -7.43
C TYR A 130 -3.71 -15.84 -7.64
N LYS A 131 -3.23 -16.02 -8.88
CA LYS A 131 -1.80 -15.91 -9.21
C LYS A 131 -1.27 -14.50 -8.95
N GLU A 132 -2.02 -13.47 -9.34
CA GLU A 132 -1.69 -12.06 -9.05
C GLU A 132 -1.69 -11.77 -7.54
N ILE A 133 -2.62 -12.35 -6.77
CA ILE A 133 -2.60 -12.28 -5.29
C ILE A 133 -1.32 -12.91 -4.73
N VAL A 134 -0.87 -14.04 -5.27
CA VAL A 134 0.40 -14.69 -4.88
C VAL A 134 1.60 -13.79 -5.21
N GLY A 135 1.60 -13.15 -6.38
CA GLY A 135 2.59 -12.14 -6.76
C GLY A 135 2.63 -10.98 -5.77
N LEU A 136 1.47 -10.46 -5.37
CA LEU A 136 1.38 -9.38 -4.39
C LEU A 136 1.86 -9.80 -2.98
N GLU A 137 1.55 -11.02 -2.54
CA GLU A 137 1.99 -11.53 -1.22
C GLU A 137 3.52 -11.59 -1.10
N GLN A 138 4.24 -11.81 -2.20
CA GLN A 138 5.71 -11.78 -2.18
C GLN A 138 6.27 -10.41 -1.77
N TYR A 139 5.56 -9.31 -2.06
CA TYR A 139 5.94 -7.97 -1.59
C TYR A 139 5.58 -7.71 -0.12
N HIS A 140 4.78 -8.56 0.50
CA HIS A 140 4.36 -8.45 1.90
C HIS A 140 5.30 -9.22 2.83
N TYR A 141 5.74 -10.41 2.43
CA TYR A 141 6.76 -11.19 3.13
C TYR A 141 8.15 -10.77 2.63
N ALA A 142 8.74 -9.77 3.27
CA ALA A 142 10.00 -9.13 2.88
C ALA A 142 11.27 -10.02 2.92
N SER A 143 11.14 -11.35 3.01
CA SER A 143 12.25 -12.30 2.91
C SER A 143 12.21 -13.01 1.55
N LYS A 144 13.37 -13.06 0.87
CA LYS A 144 13.54 -13.78 -0.41
C LYS A 144 13.35 -15.32 -0.28
N GLU A 145 12.95 -15.83 0.88
CA GLU A 145 12.90 -17.27 1.19
C GLU A 145 11.52 -17.76 1.68
N GLU A 146 10.55 -16.87 1.92
CA GLU A 146 9.23 -17.35 2.32
C GLU A 146 8.42 -17.79 1.09
N ILE A 147 8.20 -19.10 1.01
CA ILE A 147 7.28 -19.66 0.03
C ILE A 147 5.84 -19.36 0.50
N VAL A 148 5.07 -18.68 -0.37
CA VAL A 148 3.71 -18.20 -0.09
C VAL A 148 2.62 -18.99 -0.79
N ALA A 149 2.97 -19.91 -1.70
CA ALA A 149 1.98 -20.68 -2.47
C ALA A 149 2.35 -22.16 -2.57
N ILE A 150 1.31 -23.00 -2.51
CA ILE A 150 1.36 -24.44 -2.75
C ILE A 150 0.62 -24.70 -4.05
N TRP A 151 1.26 -25.46 -4.93
CA TRP A 151 0.77 -25.86 -6.25
C TRP A 151 0.51 -27.35 -6.26
N ARG A 152 -0.44 -27.80 -7.09
CA ARG A 152 -0.77 -29.20 -7.28
C ARG A 152 -0.82 -29.53 -8.76
N CYS A 153 -0.17 -30.62 -9.17
CA CYS A 153 -0.26 -31.12 -10.53
C CYS A 153 -1.71 -31.59 -10.80
N PRO A 154 -2.35 -31.14 -11.89
CA PRO A 154 -3.71 -31.59 -12.24
C PRO A 154 -3.77 -33.05 -12.68
N VAL A 155 -2.64 -33.65 -13.10
CA VAL A 155 -2.56 -35.04 -13.61
C VAL A 155 -2.19 -36.00 -12.48
N CYS A 156 -0.94 -35.99 -12.01
CA CYS A 156 -0.47 -36.94 -11.00
C CYS A 156 -0.79 -36.55 -9.55
N GLY A 157 -1.27 -35.32 -9.30
CA GLY A 157 -1.65 -34.85 -7.97
C GLY A 157 -0.50 -34.50 -7.01
N VAL A 158 0.76 -34.51 -7.47
CA VAL A 158 1.93 -34.08 -6.69
C VAL A 158 1.79 -32.61 -6.27
N TYR A 159 2.28 -32.28 -5.07
CA TYR A 159 2.33 -30.91 -4.55
C TYR A 159 3.74 -30.35 -4.65
N LEU A 160 3.85 -29.06 -4.96
CA LEU A 160 5.11 -28.33 -4.95
C LEU A 160 4.91 -26.95 -4.31
N GLU A 161 5.85 -26.53 -3.49
CA GLU A 161 5.88 -25.19 -2.91
C GLU A 161 6.73 -24.29 -3.83
N SER A 162 6.15 -23.18 -4.30
CA SER A 162 6.86 -22.24 -5.17
C SER A 162 6.15 -20.89 -5.16
N ASN A 163 6.91 -19.80 -5.33
CA ASN A 163 6.36 -18.45 -5.47
C ASN A 163 5.93 -18.12 -6.92
N LEU A 164 6.47 -18.86 -7.89
CA LEU A 164 6.05 -18.82 -9.29
C LEU A 164 5.29 -20.10 -9.64
N GLN A 165 4.47 -20.06 -10.69
CA GLN A 165 3.81 -21.26 -11.18
C GLN A 165 4.87 -22.26 -11.68
N PRO A 166 5.03 -23.42 -11.04
CA PRO A 166 5.98 -24.41 -11.47
C PRO A 166 5.36 -25.37 -12.49
N GLU A 167 6.20 -26.05 -13.27
CA GLU A 167 5.82 -27.22 -14.04
C GLU A 167 5.93 -28.48 -13.19
N CYS A 168 5.07 -29.47 -13.46
CA CYS A 168 5.14 -30.75 -12.78
C CYS A 168 6.43 -31.49 -13.17
N PRO A 169 7.29 -31.88 -12.22
CA PRO A 169 8.52 -32.60 -12.53
C PRO A 169 8.29 -34.00 -13.10
N ARG A 170 7.05 -34.52 -13.04
CA ARG A 170 6.68 -35.84 -13.58
C ARG A 170 5.97 -35.74 -14.93
N ASP A 171 5.07 -34.77 -15.07
CA ASP A 171 4.16 -34.71 -16.22
C ASP A 171 4.47 -33.53 -17.18
N GLY A 172 5.39 -32.63 -16.83
CA GLY A 172 5.76 -31.46 -17.64
C GLY A 172 4.65 -30.42 -17.82
N VAL A 173 3.51 -30.57 -17.14
CA VAL A 173 2.37 -29.63 -17.26
C VAL A 173 2.43 -28.52 -16.21
N PRO A 174 1.95 -27.31 -16.52
CA PRO A 174 1.83 -26.23 -15.52
C PRO A 174 0.96 -26.66 -14.33
N MET A 175 1.51 -26.58 -13.13
CA MET A 175 0.80 -26.94 -11.90
C MET A 175 -0.25 -25.88 -11.55
N LYS A 176 -1.33 -26.29 -10.87
CA LYS A 176 -2.46 -25.41 -10.50
C LYS A 176 -2.35 -24.94 -9.06
N LEU A 177 -2.70 -23.69 -8.81
CA LEU A 177 -2.63 -23.13 -7.45
C LEU A 177 -3.60 -23.89 -6.51
N GLN A 178 -3.08 -24.36 -5.39
CA GLN A 178 -3.87 -25.10 -4.39
C GLN A 178 -4.18 -24.24 -3.17
N GLU A 179 -3.13 -23.63 -2.60
CA GLU A 179 -3.24 -22.84 -1.37
C GLU A 179 -2.34 -21.60 -1.42
N ILE A 180 -2.83 -20.53 -0.79
CA ILE A 180 -2.05 -19.34 -0.49
C ILE A 180 -1.77 -19.38 1.01
N ARG A 181 -0.50 -19.29 1.40
CA ARG A 181 -0.05 -19.47 2.78
C ARG A 181 -0.81 -18.55 3.74
N GLY A 182 -1.32 -19.14 4.81
CA GLY A 182 -2.08 -18.43 5.84
C GLY A 182 -3.49 -18.01 5.41
N SER A 183 -3.96 -18.36 4.21
CA SER A 183 -5.38 -18.29 3.85
C SER A 183 -6.13 -19.50 4.40
N LEU A 184 -7.40 -19.29 4.74
CA LEU A 184 -8.28 -20.34 5.22
C LEU A 184 -9.23 -20.78 4.10
N PRO A 185 -9.84 -21.97 4.22
CA PRO A 185 -10.98 -22.35 3.41
C PRO A 185 -12.11 -21.29 3.42
N SER A 186 -12.29 -20.60 4.55
CA SER A 186 -13.28 -19.53 4.74
C SER A 186 -12.87 -18.17 4.15
N SER A 187 -11.63 -18.02 3.68
CA SER A 187 -11.15 -16.74 3.17
C SER A 187 -11.81 -16.34 1.86
N ARG A 188 -12.29 -15.10 1.80
CA ARG A 188 -12.78 -14.42 0.59
C ARG A 188 -11.79 -13.33 0.19
N PHE A 189 -11.66 -13.06 -1.11
CA PHE A 189 -10.64 -12.16 -1.64
C PHE A 189 -11.28 -11.12 -2.55
N MET A 190 -11.03 -9.85 -2.26
CA MET A 190 -11.34 -8.73 -3.15
C MET A 190 -10.04 -8.25 -3.78
N VAL A 191 -10.01 -8.12 -5.10
CA VAL A 191 -8.92 -7.55 -5.87
C VAL A 191 -9.26 -6.12 -6.28
N VAL A 192 -8.24 -5.29 -6.46
CA VAL A 192 -8.35 -3.90 -6.92
C VAL A 192 -7.53 -3.74 -8.19
N GLU A 193 -8.21 -3.39 -9.27
CA GLU A 193 -7.65 -3.24 -10.62
C GLU A 193 -7.60 -1.77 -11.05
N LEU A 194 -6.59 -1.42 -11.83
CA LEU A 194 -6.52 -0.14 -12.54
C LEU A 194 -7.24 -0.25 -13.88
N LEU A 195 -8.32 0.51 -14.07
CA LEU A 195 -9.06 0.52 -15.33
C LEU A 195 -8.30 1.26 -16.45
N ASP A 196 -7.58 2.32 -16.10
CA ASP A 196 -6.82 3.16 -17.05
C ASP A 196 -5.32 2.84 -17.03
N ARG A 197 -4.97 1.56 -16.89
CA ARG A 197 -3.57 1.13 -16.77
C ARG A 197 -2.83 1.24 -18.11
N LYS A 198 -1.54 1.56 -18.04
CA LYS A 198 -0.61 1.41 -19.17
C LYS A 198 -0.26 -0.06 -19.41
N PRO A 199 0.20 -0.45 -20.61
CA PRO A 199 0.51 -1.85 -20.93
C PRO A 199 1.54 -2.51 -19.99
N TYR A 200 2.43 -1.71 -19.40
CA TYR A 200 3.46 -2.16 -18.47
C TYR A 200 3.01 -2.12 -16.99
N GLU A 201 1.84 -1.57 -16.68
CA GLU A 201 1.33 -1.52 -15.31
C GLU A 201 0.61 -2.82 -14.93
N PRO A 202 0.75 -3.28 -13.68
CA PRO A 202 0.09 -4.49 -13.22
C PRO A 202 -1.44 -4.36 -13.31
N ARG A 203 -2.12 -5.47 -13.63
CA ARG A 203 -3.58 -5.49 -13.72
C ARG A 203 -4.20 -5.26 -12.35
N ILE A 204 -3.75 -6.03 -11.36
CA ILE A 204 -4.20 -5.96 -9.98
C ILE A 204 -3.13 -5.23 -9.17
N VAL A 205 -3.49 -4.08 -8.60
CA VAL A 205 -2.60 -3.23 -7.79
C VAL A 205 -2.73 -3.47 -6.29
N GLY A 206 -3.69 -4.28 -5.88
CA GLY A 206 -3.87 -4.65 -4.48
C GLY A 206 -4.97 -5.67 -4.28
N TYR A 207 -4.99 -6.27 -3.09
CA TYR A 207 -6.06 -7.16 -2.68
C TYR A 207 -6.35 -7.03 -1.18
N VAL A 208 -7.57 -7.40 -0.80
CA VAL A 208 -8.03 -7.49 0.59
C VAL A 208 -8.57 -8.89 0.83
N ARG A 209 -8.07 -9.55 1.89
CA ARG A 209 -8.58 -10.85 2.35
C ARG A 209 -9.48 -10.66 3.55
N VAL A 210 -10.69 -11.19 3.44
CA VAL A 210 -11.69 -11.18 4.51
C VAL A 210 -11.92 -12.60 5.00
N ASP A 211 -11.78 -12.78 6.31
CA ASP A 211 -12.02 -14.03 7.03
C ASP A 211 -13.17 -13.84 8.03
N THR A 212 -13.63 -14.95 8.62
CA THR A 212 -14.40 -14.86 9.85
C THR A 212 -13.48 -14.35 10.98
N PRO A 213 -14.04 -13.79 12.07
CA PRO A 213 -13.26 -13.40 13.23
C PRO A 213 -12.40 -14.54 13.76
N ILE A 214 -11.21 -14.24 14.30
CA ILE A 214 -10.41 -15.30 14.94
C ILE A 214 -11.20 -15.88 16.11
N PRO A 215 -11.00 -17.15 16.51
CA PRO A 215 -11.93 -17.74 17.47
C PRO A 215 -11.75 -17.31 18.92
N LEU A 216 -10.51 -17.11 19.36
CA LEU A 216 -10.20 -16.55 20.69
C LEU A 216 -9.62 -15.16 20.56
N MET A 217 -10.04 -14.27 21.44
CA MET A 217 -9.42 -12.96 21.59
C MET A 217 -9.09 -12.72 23.05
N HIS A 218 -7.81 -12.59 23.36
CA HIS A 218 -7.32 -12.21 24.68
C HIS A 218 -6.60 -10.88 24.54
N ARG A 219 -6.73 -10.02 25.54
CA ARG A 219 -6.11 -8.71 25.57
C ARG A 219 -4.95 -8.68 26.54
N ARG A 220 -3.89 -7.99 26.17
CA ARG A 220 -2.80 -7.66 27.09
C ARG A 220 -3.17 -6.41 27.89
N VAL A 221 -2.97 -6.43 29.20
CA VAL A 221 -3.31 -5.31 30.12
C VAL A 221 -2.07 -4.94 30.94
N PRO A 222 -1.67 -3.66 31.02
CA PRO A 222 -0.57 -3.25 31.89
C PRO A 222 -0.86 -3.54 33.38
N LYS A 223 0.16 -3.91 34.16
CA LYS A 223 0.03 -4.08 35.62
C LYS A 223 0.70 -2.92 36.39
N PRO A 224 0.20 -2.57 37.59
CA PRO A 224 0.94 -1.73 38.54
C PRO A 224 2.27 -2.40 38.89
N GLY A 225 3.39 -1.67 38.81
CA GLY A 225 4.74 -2.19 39.05
C GLY A 225 5.45 -2.75 37.81
N GLY A 226 4.86 -2.62 36.62
CA GLY A 226 5.47 -3.06 35.36
C GLY A 226 5.03 -4.45 34.88
N GLY A 227 5.27 -4.73 33.61
CA GLY A 227 4.83 -5.97 32.96
C GLY A 227 3.36 -5.96 32.54
N PHE A 228 2.87 -7.14 32.12
CA PHE A 228 1.54 -7.28 31.53
C PHE A 228 0.78 -8.50 32.08
N GLY A 229 -0.51 -8.29 32.38
CA GLY A 229 -1.50 -9.34 32.55
C GLY A 229 -2.21 -9.68 31.24
N VAL A 230 -2.99 -10.77 31.27
CA VAL A 230 -3.82 -11.20 30.14
C VAL A 230 -5.26 -11.27 30.58
N GLU A 231 -6.11 -10.51 29.91
CA GLU A 231 -7.55 -10.57 30.05
C GLU A 231 -8.14 -11.50 28.98
N LYS A 232 -8.72 -12.62 29.41
CA LYS A 232 -9.30 -13.61 28.50
C LYS A 232 -10.64 -13.13 27.93
N MET A 233 -10.90 -13.56 26.69
CA MET A 233 -12.16 -13.37 25.95
C MET A 233 -12.69 -11.93 25.94
N ILE A 234 -11.80 -10.95 25.78
CA ILE A 234 -12.14 -9.52 25.82
C ILE A 234 -13.32 -9.15 24.91
N ARG A 235 -13.44 -9.75 23.73
CA ARG A 235 -14.56 -9.47 22.81
C ARG A 235 -15.92 -9.80 23.42
N GLU A 236 -16.03 -10.88 24.17
CA GLU A 236 -17.30 -11.30 24.80
C GLU A 236 -17.67 -10.44 26.00
N LYS A 237 -16.70 -9.70 26.55
CA LYS A 237 -16.93 -8.72 27.61
C LYS A 237 -17.39 -7.37 27.06
N VAL A 238 -16.98 -7.03 25.84
CA VAL A 238 -17.29 -5.74 25.21
C VAL A 238 -18.52 -5.83 24.30
N PHE A 239 -18.70 -6.95 23.60
CA PHE A 239 -19.71 -7.10 22.55
C PHE A 239 -20.59 -8.33 22.79
N PRO A 240 -21.80 -8.38 22.19
CA PRO A 240 -22.64 -9.56 22.23
C PRO A 240 -21.92 -10.79 21.67
N LYS A 241 -21.91 -11.89 22.42
CA LYS A 241 -21.22 -13.13 22.05
C LYS A 241 -21.58 -13.63 20.64
N TYR A 242 -22.84 -13.50 20.26
CA TYR A 242 -23.34 -13.94 18.96
C TYR A 242 -22.72 -13.19 17.77
N TRP A 243 -22.05 -12.05 17.97
CA TRP A 243 -21.36 -11.34 16.89
C TRP A 243 -20.17 -12.13 16.37
N PHE A 244 -19.48 -12.84 17.25
CA PHE A 244 -18.22 -13.52 16.93
C PHE A 244 -18.38 -15.04 16.86
N HIS A 245 -19.55 -15.58 17.19
CA HIS A 245 -19.80 -17.01 17.30
C HIS A 245 -21.10 -17.44 16.61
N PRO A 246 -21.13 -18.65 16.03
CA PRO A 246 -19.98 -19.53 15.78
C PRO A 246 -19.08 -18.97 14.67
N THR A 247 -17.77 -18.93 14.87
CA THR A 247 -16.79 -18.61 13.81
C THR A 247 -16.22 -19.89 13.19
N PHE A 248 -15.54 -19.77 12.06
CA PHE A 248 -14.77 -20.87 11.50
C PHE A 248 -13.64 -21.27 12.46
N TRP A 249 -13.78 -22.43 13.09
CA TRP A 249 -12.78 -23.04 13.98
C TRP A 249 -12.60 -24.52 13.63
N PRO A 250 -11.63 -24.88 12.77
CA PRO A 250 -11.39 -26.29 12.39
C PRO A 250 -10.65 -27.12 13.46
N VAL A 251 -10.07 -26.49 14.47
CA VAL A 251 -9.34 -27.13 15.59
C VAL A 251 -10.19 -27.31 16.88
N GLU A 252 -11.53 -27.17 16.85
CA GLU A 252 -12.39 -27.46 18.02
C GLU A 252 -13.19 -28.76 17.77
N PRO A 253 -12.60 -29.95 18.01
CA PRO A 253 -13.38 -31.17 17.98
C PRO A 253 -14.41 -31.16 19.11
N ARG A 254 -15.69 -30.99 18.77
CA ARG A 254 -16.76 -31.29 19.72
C ARG A 254 -16.82 -32.79 20.09
N ASN A 255 -16.16 -33.66 19.32
CA ASN A 255 -16.11 -35.09 19.60
C ASN A 255 -14.79 -35.75 19.14
N ARG A 256 -13.74 -35.60 19.94
CA ARG A 256 -12.41 -36.21 19.69
C ARG A 256 -12.48 -37.73 19.46
N ARG A 257 -13.44 -38.42 20.10
CA ARG A 257 -13.68 -39.87 19.91
C ARG A 257 -14.20 -40.19 18.51
N SER A 258 -15.20 -39.45 18.02
CA SER A 258 -15.76 -39.61 16.67
C SER A 258 -14.71 -39.35 15.58
N LEU A 259 -13.90 -38.30 15.71
CA LEU A 259 -12.82 -38.03 14.76
C LEU A 259 -11.75 -39.13 14.74
N LEU A 260 -11.39 -39.67 15.90
CA LEU A 260 -10.43 -40.77 15.97
C LEU A 260 -10.98 -42.06 15.35
N ALA A 261 -12.28 -42.33 15.52
CA ALA A 261 -12.96 -43.46 14.87
C ALA A 261 -12.98 -43.27 13.34
N ARG A 262 -13.38 -42.08 12.86
CA ARG A 262 -13.39 -41.73 11.44
C ARG A 262 -12.01 -41.79 10.81
N PHE A 263 -10.99 -41.29 11.51
CA PHE A 263 -9.60 -41.40 11.08
C PHE A 263 -9.15 -42.86 10.94
N ARG A 264 -9.49 -43.74 11.90
CA ARG A 264 -9.15 -45.18 11.84
C ARG A 264 -9.86 -45.87 10.68
N GLU A 265 -11.14 -45.57 10.47
CA GLU A 265 -11.93 -46.06 9.33
C GLU A 265 -11.27 -45.69 8.00
N LEU A 266 -10.98 -44.40 7.79
CA LEU A 266 -10.35 -43.92 6.55
C LEU A 266 -8.91 -44.43 6.39
N ALA A 267 -8.16 -44.58 7.49
CA ALA A 267 -6.81 -45.15 7.44
C ALA A 267 -6.83 -46.62 6.99
N LYS A 268 -7.85 -47.38 7.41
CA LYS A 268 -8.08 -48.75 6.95
C LYS A 268 -8.53 -48.78 5.49
N LEU A 269 -9.46 -47.89 5.10
CA LEU A 269 -9.99 -47.81 3.73
C LEU A 269 -8.92 -47.45 2.70
N TYR A 270 -8.10 -46.43 2.98
CA TYR A 270 -7.10 -45.92 2.04
C TYR A 270 -5.71 -46.58 2.18
N GLY A 271 -5.51 -47.46 3.17
CA GLY A 271 -4.19 -48.01 3.50
C GLY A 271 -3.13 -46.95 3.85
N SER A 272 -3.52 -45.69 4.07
CA SER A 272 -2.62 -44.55 4.24
C SER A 272 -3.11 -43.61 5.32
N ARG A 273 -2.34 -43.54 6.41
CA ARG A 273 -2.60 -42.62 7.53
C ARG A 273 -2.48 -41.16 7.12
N ARG A 274 -1.64 -40.85 6.11
CA ARG A 274 -1.50 -39.48 5.58
C ARG A 274 -2.77 -39.04 4.84
N ILE A 275 -3.29 -39.89 3.96
CA ILE A 275 -4.54 -39.62 3.21
C ILE A 275 -5.71 -39.51 4.19
N ALA A 276 -5.81 -40.41 5.16
CA ALA A 276 -6.84 -40.35 6.18
C ALA A 276 -6.79 -39.07 7.03
N ARG A 277 -5.60 -38.56 7.39
CA ARG A 277 -5.47 -37.27 8.10
C ARG A 277 -5.96 -36.10 7.24
N ALA A 278 -5.61 -36.09 5.96
CA ALA A 278 -6.03 -35.04 5.03
C ALA A 278 -7.55 -35.04 4.84
N ALA A 279 -8.15 -36.23 4.60
CA ALA A 279 -9.59 -36.39 4.42
C ALA A 279 -10.39 -35.98 5.67
N VAL A 280 -9.94 -36.41 6.87
CA VAL A 280 -10.58 -35.97 8.13
C VAL A 280 -10.44 -34.46 8.33
N GLY A 281 -9.29 -33.88 7.98
CA GLY A 281 -9.08 -32.43 8.03
C GLY A 281 -10.04 -31.66 7.12
N GLU A 282 -10.30 -32.18 5.92
CA GLU A 282 -11.26 -31.63 4.96
C GLU A 282 -12.70 -31.72 5.50
N GLU A 283 -13.11 -32.88 6.02
CA GLU A 283 -14.44 -33.07 6.65
C GLU A 283 -14.67 -32.07 7.81
N ILE A 284 -13.65 -31.87 8.66
CA ILE A 284 -13.71 -30.91 9.77
C ILE A 284 -13.80 -29.46 9.27
N ALA A 285 -13.03 -29.10 8.25
CA ALA A 285 -13.06 -27.77 7.67
C ALA A 285 -14.43 -27.47 7.05
N ASP A 286 -15.02 -28.43 6.34
CA ASP A 286 -16.36 -28.27 5.75
C ASP A 286 -17.45 -28.18 6.81
N GLU A 287 -17.37 -28.95 7.89
CA GLU A 287 -18.27 -28.81 9.03
C GLU A 287 -18.15 -27.43 9.69
N ALA A 288 -16.91 -26.96 9.90
CA ALA A 288 -16.66 -25.64 10.47
C ALA A 288 -17.18 -24.51 9.57
N LEU A 289 -17.05 -24.64 8.23
CA LEU A 289 -17.62 -23.70 7.27
C LEU A 289 -19.15 -23.68 7.34
N ARG A 290 -19.79 -24.85 7.34
CA ARG A 290 -21.25 -24.95 7.44
C ARG A 290 -21.78 -24.30 8.72
N ARG A 291 -21.08 -24.46 9.83
CA ARG A 291 -21.47 -23.89 11.13
C ARG A 291 -21.19 -22.40 11.26
N ALA A 292 -20.13 -21.89 10.64
CA ALA A 292 -19.72 -20.49 10.79
C ALA A 292 -20.86 -19.54 10.40
N ASN A 293 -21.18 -18.62 11.31
CA ASN A 293 -22.33 -17.74 11.21
C ASN A 293 -22.20 -16.51 12.12
N THR A 294 -21.18 -15.70 11.85
CA THR A 294 -20.85 -14.53 12.64
C THR A 294 -21.58 -13.28 12.17
N ALA A 295 -21.82 -12.33 13.09
CA ALA A 295 -22.28 -10.97 12.78
C ALA A 295 -21.13 -9.95 12.74
N ALA A 296 -19.88 -10.44 12.71
CA ALA A 296 -18.67 -9.66 12.52
C ALA A 296 -17.88 -10.21 11.33
N ALA A 297 -16.91 -9.46 10.84
CA ALA A 297 -15.96 -9.92 9.82
C ALA A 297 -14.54 -9.50 10.22
N ARG A 298 -13.53 -10.14 9.63
CA ARG A 298 -12.13 -9.76 9.85
C ARG A 298 -11.46 -9.44 8.53
N ILE A 299 -10.92 -8.23 8.41
CA ILE A 299 -9.93 -7.94 7.38
C ILE A 299 -8.62 -8.55 7.85
N ALA A 300 -8.23 -9.66 7.24
CA ALA A 300 -7.10 -10.47 7.66
C ALA A 300 -5.80 -10.03 6.98
N ARG A 301 -5.89 -9.55 5.74
CA ARG A 301 -4.77 -9.05 4.93
C ARG A 301 -5.23 -7.90 4.06
N VAL A 302 -4.35 -6.91 3.90
CA VAL A 302 -4.45 -5.84 2.92
C VAL A 302 -3.06 -5.71 2.33
N VAL A 303 -2.94 -5.93 1.01
CA VAL A 303 -1.67 -5.78 0.31
C VAL A 303 -1.89 -4.85 -0.87
N VAL A 304 -0.98 -3.89 -1.00
CA VAL A 304 -0.94 -2.95 -2.13
C VAL A 304 0.44 -3.10 -2.76
N HIS A 305 0.47 -3.08 -4.08
CA HIS A 305 1.69 -3.12 -4.87
C HIS A 305 2.64 -1.97 -4.44
N PRO A 306 3.95 -2.22 -4.23
CA PRO A 306 4.91 -1.23 -3.73
C PRO A 306 4.84 0.12 -4.44
N ASP A 307 4.81 0.10 -5.77
CA ASP A 307 4.77 1.31 -6.60
C ASP A 307 3.46 2.10 -6.50
N TYR A 308 2.46 1.61 -5.77
CA TYR A 308 1.23 2.36 -5.49
C TYR A 308 0.98 2.56 -3.99
N ARG A 309 1.94 2.19 -3.14
CA ARG A 309 1.88 2.50 -1.69
C ARG A 309 2.04 4.00 -1.47
N GLY A 310 1.24 4.53 -0.55
CA GLY A 310 1.23 5.96 -0.24
C GLY A 310 0.35 6.82 -1.16
N ASP A 311 -0.24 6.25 -2.20
CA ASP A 311 -1.25 6.91 -3.06
C ASP A 311 -2.68 6.70 -2.57
N GLY A 312 -2.83 6.45 -1.27
CA GLY A 312 -4.11 6.19 -0.61
C GLY A 312 -4.89 4.98 -1.12
N LEU A 313 -4.34 4.18 -2.04
CA LEU A 313 -4.95 2.93 -2.48
C LEU A 313 -5.23 2.00 -1.31
N GLY A 314 -4.36 1.95 -0.29
CA GLY A 314 -4.61 1.15 0.92
C GLY A 314 -5.89 1.55 1.65
N VAL A 315 -6.13 2.85 1.82
CA VAL A 315 -7.36 3.37 2.46
C VAL A 315 -8.58 3.06 1.61
N ALA A 316 -8.47 3.23 0.28
CA ALA A 316 -9.55 2.93 -0.64
C ALA A 316 -9.88 1.44 -0.69
N SER A 317 -8.88 0.56 -0.75
CA SER A 317 -9.05 -0.89 -0.69
C SER A 317 -9.77 -1.32 0.59
N VAL A 318 -9.39 -0.76 1.75
CA VAL A 318 -10.10 -1.04 3.00
C VAL A 318 -11.54 -0.53 2.96
N SER A 319 -11.77 0.69 2.47
CA SER A 319 -13.10 1.29 2.38
C SER A 319 -14.03 0.48 1.47
N LEU A 320 -13.56 0.09 0.29
CA LEU A 320 -14.27 -0.77 -0.66
C LEU A 320 -14.56 -2.16 -0.05
N ALA A 321 -13.62 -2.71 0.73
CA ALA A 321 -13.84 -3.96 1.43
C ALA A 321 -14.93 -3.85 2.51
N LEU A 322 -15.01 -2.71 3.23
CA LEU A 322 -16.10 -2.47 4.20
C LEU A 322 -17.46 -2.45 3.51
N GLU A 323 -17.56 -1.82 2.33
CA GLU A 323 -18.78 -1.82 1.52
C GLU A 323 -19.15 -3.23 1.05
N TRP A 324 -18.19 -3.97 0.51
CA TRP A 324 -18.36 -5.37 0.11
C TRP A 324 -18.83 -6.24 1.27
N ILE A 325 -18.21 -6.12 2.45
CA ILE A 325 -18.59 -6.85 3.67
C ILE A 325 -20.02 -6.51 4.08
N ARG A 326 -20.39 -5.22 4.07
CA ARG A 326 -21.72 -4.76 4.47
C ARG A 326 -22.80 -5.24 3.51
N GLU A 327 -22.61 -5.06 2.21
CA GLU A 327 -23.59 -5.38 1.18
C GLU A 327 -23.76 -6.88 0.97
N ARG A 328 -22.66 -7.64 1.00
CA ARG A 328 -22.65 -9.07 0.69
C ARG A 328 -22.51 -9.98 1.91
N ARG A 329 -22.42 -9.40 3.11
CA ARG A 329 -22.34 -10.11 4.40
C ARG A 329 -21.16 -11.08 4.47
N ILE A 330 -20.03 -10.67 3.93
CA ILE A 330 -18.82 -11.47 3.76
C ILE A 330 -18.18 -11.80 5.11
N PRO A 331 -17.62 -13.00 5.31
CA PRO A 331 -17.45 -14.05 4.28
C PRO A 331 -18.63 -15.01 4.10
N GLU A 332 -19.47 -15.22 5.12
CA GLU A 332 -20.45 -16.32 5.12
C GLU A 332 -21.67 -16.04 4.25
N MET A 333 -21.96 -14.78 3.92
CA MET A 333 -23.16 -14.34 3.20
C MET A 333 -24.46 -14.69 3.95
N ARG A 334 -24.48 -14.60 5.29
CA ARG A 334 -25.62 -14.98 6.14
C ARG A 334 -26.14 -13.79 6.95
N ARG A 335 -25.59 -13.59 8.16
CA ARG A 335 -26.00 -12.51 9.06
C ARG A 335 -25.43 -11.17 8.60
N ALA A 336 -26.23 -10.12 8.78
CA ALA A 336 -25.74 -8.75 8.64
C ALA A 336 -24.55 -8.51 9.57
N LYS A 337 -23.57 -7.73 9.10
CA LYS A 337 -22.32 -7.47 9.80
C LYS A 337 -22.43 -6.18 10.60
N HIS A 338 -22.17 -6.24 11.90
CA HIS A 338 -22.20 -5.09 12.81
C HIS A 338 -20.84 -4.42 12.94
N VAL A 339 -19.76 -5.19 12.87
CA VAL A 339 -18.39 -4.70 13.09
C VAL A 339 -17.39 -5.47 12.22
N VAL A 340 -16.33 -4.79 11.81
CA VAL A 340 -15.17 -5.38 11.14
C VAL A 340 -13.94 -5.22 12.02
N GLU A 341 -13.26 -6.32 12.34
CA GLU A 341 -12.00 -6.30 13.10
C GLU A 341 -10.78 -6.48 12.17
N THR A 342 -9.63 -5.96 12.58
CA THR A 342 -8.34 -6.24 11.96
C THR A 342 -7.26 -6.35 13.04
N ILE A 343 -6.23 -7.15 12.78
CA ILE A 343 -5.05 -7.29 13.65
C ILE A 343 -3.83 -6.94 12.81
N ALA A 344 -3.24 -5.77 13.05
CA ALA A 344 -2.27 -5.20 12.12
C ALA A 344 -1.11 -4.51 12.84
N GLN A 345 0.02 -5.20 13.01
CA GLN A 345 1.19 -4.63 13.69
C GLN A 345 1.70 -3.35 13.02
N MET A 346 1.63 -3.29 11.69
CA MET A 346 2.00 -2.12 10.89
C MET A 346 1.15 -0.86 11.19
N ALA A 347 -0.05 -1.01 11.76
CA ALA A 347 -0.91 0.12 12.10
C ALA A 347 -0.30 1.04 13.17
N ARG A 348 0.73 0.59 13.91
CA ARG A 348 1.53 1.44 14.81
C ARG A 348 2.37 2.47 14.07
N TYR A 349 2.72 2.19 12.82
CA TYR A 349 3.65 2.99 12.01
C TYR A 349 2.96 3.63 10.80
N ASN A 350 1.71 3.25 10.52
CA ASN A 350 0.95 3.79 9.40
C ASN A 350 -0.55 3.93 9.75
N PRO A 351 -1.13 5.14 9.64
CA PRO A 351 -2.52 5.40 10.05
C PRO A 351 -3.56 4.99 9.01
N PHE A 352 -3.25 4.20 7.96
CA PHE A 352 -4.20 3.97 6.88
C PHE A 352 -5.51 3.28 7.33
N PHE A 353 -5.47 2.37 8.31
CA PHE A 353 -6.69 1.80 8.89
C PHE A 353 -7.50 2.86 9.64
N GLU A 354 -6.86 3.73 10.41
CA GLU A 354 -7.53 4.83 11.13
C GLU A 354 -8.15 5.84 10.15
N ARG A 355 -7.45 6.16 9.06
CA ARG A 355 -7.97 6.98 7.95
C ARG A 355 -9.15 6.33 7.25
N ALA A 356 -9.23 4.99 7.26
CA ALA A 356 -10.38 4.22 6.79
C ALA A 356 -11.48 4.07 7.86
N GLY A 357 -11.40 4.78 8.99
CA GLY A 357 -12.43 4.81 10.03
C GLY A 357 -12.28 3.77 11.16
N PHE A 358 -11.22 2.96 11.15
CA PHE A 358 -10.98 2.02 12.25
C PHE A 358 -10.55 2.74 13.52
N LYS A 359 -10.98 2.22 14.67
CA LYS A 359 -10.55 2.65 16.00
C LYS A 359 -9.71 1.57 16.66
N TYR A 360 -8.60 1.96 17.27
CA TYR A 360 -7.78 1.06 18.06
C TYR A 360 -8.50 0.69 19.36
N MET A 361 -8.63 -0.61 19.61
CA MET A 361 -9.39 -1.11 20.76
C MET A 361 -8.46 -1.57 21.87
N TRP A 362 -7.51 -2.45 21.55
CA TRP A 362 -6.56 -3.04 22.49
C TRP A 362 -5.47 -3.83 21.77
N ASP A 363 -4.45 -4.26 22.50
CA ASP A 363 -3.48 -5.25 22.03
C ASP A 363 -3.92 -6.67 22.37
N THR A 364 -3.68 -7.62 21.46
CA THR A 364 -3.79 -9.05 21.74
C THR A 364 -2.87 -9.45 22.90
N ALA A 365 -3.05 -10.63 23.48
CA ALA A 365 -2.12 -11.17 24.49
C ALA A 365 -0.65 -11.19 24.02
N SER A 366 -0.43 -11.35 22.70
CA SER A 366 0.89 -11.30 22.05
C SER A 366 1.37 -9.89 21.68
N GLY A 367 0.63 -8.84 22.04
CA GLY A 367 1.02 -7.44 21.79
C GLY A 367 0.70 -6.90 20.39
N ARG A 368 -0.15 -7.61 19.61
CA ARG A 368 -0.55 -7.14 18.28
C ARG A 368 -1.79 -6.25 18.40
N PRO A 369 -1.82 -5.06 17.77
CA PRO A 369 -2.94 -4.15 17.90
C PRO A 369 -4.17 -4.68 17.17
N VAL A 370 -5.30 -4.57 17.85
CA VAL A 370 -6.64 -4.86 17.33
C VAL A 370 -7.33 -3.54 17.08
N LEU A 371 -7.79 -3.35 15.85
CA LEU A 371 -8.61 -2.21 15.46
C LEU A 371 -9.97 -2.70 14.98
N MET A 372 -11.00 -1.89 15.20
CA MET A 372 -12.38 -2.21 14.81
C MET A 372 -13.05 -1.04 14.10
N HIS A 373 -13.86 -1.35 13.09
CA HIS A 373 -14.71 -0.41 12.37
C HIS A 373 -16.19 -0.76 12.60
N PRO A 374 -17.02 0.15 13.12
CA PRO A 374 -18.46 -0.08 13.24
C PRO A 374 -19.15 -0.01 11.88
N LEU A 375 -19.98 -0.99 11.53
CA LEU A 375 -20.85 -0.96 10.35
C LEU A 375 -22.29 -0.53 10.70
N THR A 376 -22.62 -0.50 12.00
CA THR A 376 -23.95 -0.17 12.54
C THR A 376 -23.82 0.85 13.66
N GLU A 377 -24.92 1.57 13.94
CA GLU A 377 -24.98 2.51 15.07
C GLU A 377 -24.83 1.80 16.43
N GLU A 378 -25.36 0.57 16.56
CA GLU A 378 -25.16 -0.24 17.75
C GLU A 378 -23.67 -0.52 18.02
N ALA A 379 -22.91 -0.92 16.99
CA ALA A 379 -21.48 -1.15 17.12
C ALA A 379 -20.71 0.13 17.45
N ARG A 380 -21.10 1.27 16.86
CA ARG A 380 -20.51 2.57 17.15
C ARG A 380 -20.65 2.92 18.63
N ARG A 381 -21.88 2.86 19.17
CA ARG A 381 -22.16 3.13 20.59
C ARG A 381 -21.39 2.22 21.53
N ILE A 382 -21.30 0.91 21.24
CA ILE A 382 -20.54 -0.03 22.06
C ILE A 382 -19.04 0.31 22.07
N ILE A 383 -18.47 0.61 20.90
CA ILE A 383 -17.06 0.99 20.76
C ILE A 383 -16.77 2.29 21.53
N GLU A 384 -17.58 3.33 21.34
CA GLU A 384 -17.40 4.63 22.02
C GLU A 384 -17.55 4.50 23.54
N LYS A 385 -18.56 3.75 24.00
CA LYS A 385 -18.71 3.44 25.42
C LYS A 385 -17.45 2.78 25.96
N PHE A 386 -16.97 1.72 25.31
CA PHE A 386 -15.75 1.03 25.73
C PHE A 386 -14.53 1.97 25.77
N LEU A 387 -14.32 2.78 24.74
CA LEU A 387 -13.20 3.75 24.67
C LEU A 387 -13.29 4.83 25.76
N SER A 388 -14.48 5.16 26.24
CA SER A 388 -14.68 6.16 27.29
C SER A 388 -14.58 5.59 28.71
N SER A 389 -14.93 4.32 28.91
CA SER A 389 -15.07 3.70 30.23
C SER A 389 -13.94 2.74 30.64
N ASP A 390 -13.30 2.08 29.69
CA ASP A 390 -12.24 1.11 30.00
C ASP A 390 -10.95 1.83 30.48
N PRO A 391 -10.33 1.41 31.60
CA PRO A 391 -9.16 2.10 32.16
C PRO A 391 -7.96 2.22 31.23
N VAL A 392 -7.75 1.24 30.34
CA VAL A 392 -6.65 1.28 29.36
C VAL A 392 -7.11 2.01 28.11
N ALA A 393 -8.31 1.71 27.62
CA ALA A 393 -8.77 2.25 26.34
C ALA A 393 -8.95 3.77 26.36
N LYS A 394 -9.37 4.31 27.51
CA LYS A 394 -9.52 5.75 27.73
C LYS A 394 -8.23 6.54 27.51
N SER A 395 -7.07 5.96 27.80
CA SER A 395 -5.77 6.64 27.66
C SER A 395 -5.38 6.92 26.19
N HIS A 396 -5.88 6.09 25.26
CA HIS A 396 -5.56 6.23 23.84
C HIS A 396 -6.75 6.70 23.00
N GLY A 397 -7.98 6.64 23.51
CA GLY A 397 -9.16 7.24 22.85
C GLY A 397 -9.44 6.70 21.45
N GLY A 398 -9.06 5.46 21.17
CA GLY A 398 -9.19 4.87 19.83
C GLY A 398 -8.06 5.19 18.85
N VAL A 399 -7.00 5.89 19.26
CA VAL A 399 -5.85 6.26 18.42
C VAL A 399 -4.63 5.40 18.76
N LEU A 400 -4.10 4.69 17.77
CA LEU A 400 -2.89 3.88 17.85
C LEU A 400 -1.69 4.61 17.25
N TYR A 401 -1.82 5.11 16.02
CA TYR A 401 -0.73 5.76 15.33
C TYR A 401 -0.48 7.14 15.93
N ARG A 402 0.77 7.40 16.32
CA ARG A 402 1.21 8.73 16.75
C ARG A 402 2.43 9.12 15.91
N PRO A 403 2.42 10.29 15.25
CA PRO A 403 3.60 10.80 14.56
C PRO A 403 4.78 10.88 15.53
N ARG A 404 5.94 10.41 15.09
CA ARG A 404 7.18 10.36 15.88
C ARG A 404 8.24 11.31 15.33
N TYR A 405 8.19 11.65 14.05
CA TYR A 405 9.04 12.70 13.49
C TYR A 405 8.52 14.08 13.90
N SER A 406 9.05 14.66 14.98
CA SER A 406 8.57 15.96 15.49
C SER A 406 8.97 17.14 14.59
N PRO A 407 8.20 18.24 14.58
CA PRO A 407 8.59 19.49 13.95
C PRO A 407 9.96 19.99 14.41
N VAL A 408 10.61 20.79 13.57
CA VAL A 408 11.85 21.50 13.88
C VAL A 408 11.53 22.94 14.27
N GLU A 409 12.47 23.58 14.97
CA GLU A 409 12.43 25.02 15.18
C GLU A 409 12.64 25.72 13.83
N MET A 410 11.64 26.48 13.38
CA MET A 410 11.73 27.24 12.13
C MET A 410 12.88 28.27 12.20
N LEU A 411 13.41 28.64 11.04
CA LEU A 411 14.32 29.77 10.93
C LEU A 411 13.73 31.02 11.59
N SER A 412 14.53 31.75 12.37
CA SER A 412 14.05 32.90 13.13
C SER A 412 13.70 34.11 12.27
N GLU A 413 14.29 34.20 11.07
CA GLU A 413 14.11 35.28 10.11
C GLU A 413 14.31 34.75 8.67
N PRO A 414 13.88 35.49 7.64
CA PRO A 414 14.13 35.10 6.26
C PRO A 414 15.63 35.05 5.92
N GLU A 415 16.00 34.06 5.12
CA GLU A 415 17.29 34.05 4.45
C GLU A 415 17.24 34.93 3.20
N SER A 416 18.31 35.68 2.94
CA SER A 416 18.32 36.61 1.82
C SER A 416 19.69 36.78 1.18
N LEU A 417 19.69 37.01 -0.12
CA LEU A 417 20.82 37.49 -0.89
C LEU A 417 20.55 38.96 -1.19
N VAL A 418 21.51 39.83 -0.90
CA VAL A 418 21.39 41.28 -1.11
C VAL A 418 22.56 41.76 -1.97
N GLY A 419 22.24 42.21 -3.18
CA GLY A 419 23.20 42.70 -4.17
C GLY A 419 24.29 41.70 -4.56
N VAL A 420 23.97 40.41 -4.57
CA VAL A 420 24.97 39.35 -4.71
C VAL A 420 25.43 39.21 -6.17
N THR A 421 26.74 39.29 -6.39
CA THR A 421 27.37 39.06 -7.70
C THR A 421 28.39 37.93 -7.61
N LYS A 422 28.36 37.03 -8.60
CA LYS A 422 29.32 35.95 -8.79
C LYS A 422 29.75 35.84 -10.24
N SER A 423 31.06 35.81 -10.45
CA SER A 423 31.73 35.63 -11.72
C SER A 423 32.65 34.39 -11.66
N TYR A 424 32.94 33.82 -12.81
CA TYR A 424 33.97 32.81 -12.97
C TYR A 424 34.93 33.24 -14.07
N ARG A 425 36.22 33.07 -13.80
CA ARG A 425 37.30 33.34 -14.75
C ARG A 425 37.96 32.03 -15.16
N SER A 426 37.86 31.68 -16.43
CA SER A 426 38.56 30.53 -17.02
C SER A 426 39.67 31.03 -17.93
N VAL A 427 40.87 30.45 -17.79
CA VAL A 427 41.99 30.69 -18.72
C VAL A 427 42.11 29.46 -19.59
N LEU A 428 41.69 29.59 -20.85
CA LEU A 428 41.89 28.57 -21.88
C LEU A 428 43.25 28.83 -22.50
N ASP A 429 44.19 27.93 -22.23
CA ASP A 429 45.57 28.03 -22.70
C ASP A 429 45.96 26.75 -23.42
N ILE A 430 46.40 26.90 -24.67
CA ILE A 430 46.78 25.75 -25.51
C ILE A 430 48.09 25.11 -25.05
N GLU A 431 48.92 25.78 -24.26
CA GLU A 431 50.22 25.25 -23.80
C GLU A 431 50.09 23.93 -23.04
N ARG A 432 48.90 23.65 -22.48
CA ARG A 432 48.59 22.42 -21.75
C ARG A 432 48.18 21.23 -22.63
N LEU A 433 48.02 21.45 -23.94
CA LEU A 433 47.58 20.42 -24.89
C LEU A 433 48.79 19.78 -25.61
N PRO A 434 48.68 18.54 -26.11
CA PRO A 434 49.66 17.95 -27.02
C PRO A 434 49.96 18.85 -28.23
N ARG A 435 51.21 18.84 -28.72
CA ARG A 435 51.66 19.73 -29.82
C ARG A 435 50.79 19.63 -31.07
N GLU A 436 50.34 18.43 -31.45
CA GLU A 436 49.50 18.28 -32.65
C GLU A 436 48.16 19.04 -32.52
N LEU A 437 47.60 19.15 -31.30
CA LEU A 437 46.39 19.91 -31.04
C LEU A 437 46.65 21.41 -30.90
N GLN A 438 47.83 21.79 -30.40
CA GLN A 438 48.25 23.20 -30.35
C GLN A 438 48.34 23.81 -31.74
N ASP A 439 48.94 23.11 -32.69
CA ASP A 439 49.13 23.61 -34.06
C ASP A 439 47.79 23.78 -34.79
N VAL A 440 46.85 22.85 -34.56
CA VAL A 440 45.47 22.97 -35.05
C VAL A 440 44.77 24.19 -34.44
N LEU A 441 44.83 24.39 -33.12
CA LEU A 441 44.18 25.52 -32.47
C LEU A 441 44.82 26.88 -32.81
N ARG A 442 46.14 26.93 -33.00
CA ARG A 442 46.85 28.10 -33.54
C ARG A 442 46.41 28.44 -34.95
N ALA A 443 46.15 27.44 -35.81
CA ALA A 443 45.62 27.68 -37.15
C ALA A 443 44.21 28.33 -37.14
N PHE A 444 43.45 28.17 -36.05
CA PHE A 444 42.20 28.88 -35.79
C PHE A 444 42.37 30.17 -34.97
N GLY A 445 43.61 30.63 -34.73
CA GLY A 445 43.93 31.85 -34.00
C GLY A 445 43.67 31.78 -32.49
N ALA A 446 43.55 30.58 -31.91
CA ALA A 446 43.27 30.37 -30.50
C ALA A 446 44.56 29.98 -29.75
N GLU A 447 45.24 30.96 -29.14
CA GLU A 447 46.43 30.72 -28.31
C GLU A 447 46.12 30.77 -26.82
N ARG A 448 45.66 31.92 -26.33
CA ARG A 448 45.26 32.08 -24.93
C ARG A 448 44.03 32.96 -24.84
N ARG A 449 42.98 32.47 -24.19
CA ARG A 449 41.74 33.22 -23.97
C ARG A 449 41.36 33.20 -22.51
N VAL A 450 41.30 34.38 -21.90
CA VAL A 450 40.67 34.57 -20.59
C VAL A 450 39.19 34.82 -20.82
N VAL A 451 38.34 33.92 -20.34
CA VAL A 451 36.88 34.07 -20.36
C VAL A 451 36.43 34.38 -18.95
N GLU A 452 35.97 35.61 -18.73
CA GLU A 452 35.34 36.04 -17.48
C GLU A 452 33.85 36.20 -17.71
N ARG A 453 33.02 35.54 -16.91
CA ARG A 453 31.57 35.52 -17.10
C ARG A 453 30.87 35.69 -15.77
N TYR A 454 29.96 36.66 -15.70
CA TYR A 454 28.98 36.73 -14.62
C TYR A 454 28.02 35.54 -14.70
N VAL A 455 27.99 34.75 -13.64
CA VAL A 455 26.99 33.69 -13.45
C VAL A 455 25.78 34.26 -12.71
N LEU A 456 25.99 35.19 -11.79
CA LEU A 456 24.94 35.95 -11.10
C LEU A 456 25.42 37.41 -10.95
N LYS A 457 24.54 38.39 -11.20
CA LYS A 457 24.83 39.82 -11.11
C LYS A 457 23.71 40.52 -10.36
N ASP A 458 24.07 41.22 -9.29
CA ASP A 458 23.16 42.03 -8.46
C ASP A 458 21.87 41.30 -8.05
N VAL A 459 22.03 40.07 -7.55
CA VAL A 459 20.91 39.19 -7.19
C VAL A 459 20.35 39.55 -5.82
N ASN A 460 19.03 39.74 -5.79
CA ASN A 460 18.25 40.06 -4.59
C ASN A 460 17.11 39.04 -4.43
N ILE A 461 17.23 38.14 -3.46
CA ILE A 461 16.27 37.03 -3.22
C ILE A 461 15.99 36.93 -1.73
N THR A 462 14.74 36.67 -1.33
CA THR A 462 14.36 36.41 0.06
C THR A 462 13.51 35.14 0.15
N VAL A 463 13.88 34.20 1.00
CA VAL A 463 13.11 32.97 1.27
C VAL A 463 12.62 33.00 2.71
N ASN A 464 11.30 32.87 2.89
CA ASN A 464 10.67 32.96 4.20
C ASN A 464 10.82 31.66 5.00
N PRO A 465 10.91 31.71 6.34
CA PRO A 465 10.94 30.52 7.18
C PRO A 465 9.77 29.56 6.93
N GLY A 466 10.07 28.26 6.83
CA GLY A 466 9.07 27.21 6.62
C GLY A 466 8.41 27.19 5.24
N SER A 467 8.85 28.07 4.33
CA SER A 467 8.37 28.11 2.95
C SER A 467 9.11 27.11 2.06
N VAL A 468 8.51 26.79 0.91
CA VAL A 468 9.10 25.97 -0.14
C VAL A 468 9.45 26.85 -1.33
N ALA A 469 10.74 26.98 -1.66
CA ALA A 469 11.22 27.72 -2.82
C ALA A 469 11.72 26.76 -3.91
N ALA A 470 11.37 27.05 -5.16
CA ALA A 470 11.86 26.29 -6.32
C ALA A 470 12.78 27.17 -7.19
N VAL A 471 13.99 26.69 -7.48
CA VAL A 471 14.97 27.35 -8.34
C VAL A 471 14.89 26.73 -9.74
N VAL A 472 14.46 27.51 -10.73
CA VAL A 472 14.18 27.05 -12.09
C VAL A 472 15.05 27.81 -13.09
N GLY A 473 15.57 27.11 -14.09
CA GLY A 473 16.45 27.69 -15.10
C GLY A 473 17.13 26.62 -15.95
N ALA A 474 17.65 27.02 -17.12
CA ALA A 474 18.36 26.11 -18.02
C ALA A 474 19.59 25.45 -17.37
N SER A 475 20.10 24.36 -17.97
CA SER A 475 21.38 23.79 -17.54
C SER A 475 22.50 24.82 -17.73
N GLY A 476 23.41 24.93 -16.77
CA GLY A 476 24.46 25.95 -16.76
C GLY A 476 23.99 27.39 -16.50
N ALA A 477 22.73 27.60 -16.11
CA ALA A 477 22.21 28.95 -15.84
C ALA A 477 22.74 29.61 -14.55
N GLY A 478 23.34 28.84 -13.63
CA GLY A 478 23.85 29.34 -12.35
C GLY A 478 23.06 28.89 -11.11
N LYS A 479 22.11 27.95 -11.24
CA LYS A 479 21.31 27.41 -10.12
C LYS A 479 22.20 26.84 -9.00
N THR A 480 23.10 25.92 -9.34
CA THR A 480 24.05 25.33 -8.37
C THR A 480 24.92 26.40 -7.72
N THR A 481 25.36 27.41 -8.47
CA THR A 481 26.12 28.55 -7.91
C THR A 481 25.31 29.35 -6.89
N LEU A 482 24.03 29.61 -7.17
CA LEU A 482 23.12 30.26 -6.22
C LEU A 482 23.02 29.44 -4.92
N LEU A 483 22.77 28.12 -5.04
CA LEU A 483 22.65 27.22 -3.89
C LEU A 483 23.95 27.10 -3.10
N ARG A 484 25.11 27.04 -3.76
CA ARG A 484 26.43 27.04 -3.12
C ARG A 484 26.66 28.28 -2.27
N MET A 485 26.23 29.46 -2.69
CA MET A 485 26.41 30.68 -1.88
C MET A 485 25.55 30.65 -0.60
N ILE A 486 24.32 30.15 -0.70
CA ILE A 486 23.43 29.95 0.47
C ILE A 486 24.09 28.96 1.44
N LEU A 487 24.51 27.80 0.94
CA LEU A 487 25.14 26.74 1.73
C LEU A 487 26.52 27.14 2.27
N GLY A 488 27.29 27.94 1.52
CA GLY A 488 28.57 28.48 1.94
C GLY A 488 28.45 29.31 3.21
N LYS A 489 27.41 30.15 3.27
CA LYS A 489 27.10 30.93 4.47
C LYS A 489 26.47 30.07 5.58
N ALA A 490 25.53 29.18 5.26
CA ALA A 490 24.79 28.38 6.24
C ALA A 490 25.64 27.30 6.93
N LEU A 491 26.57 26.68 6.21
CA LEU A 491 27.44 25.61 6.70
C LEU A 491 28.89 26.07 6.96
N GLY A 492 29.21 27.35 6.69
CA GLY A 492 30.56 27.88 6.84
C GLY A 492 31.57 27.34 5.83
N ILE A 493 31.11 26.86 4.67
CA ILE A 493 31.97 26.27 3.63
C ILE A 493 32.72 27.40 2.91
N GLY A 494 34.05 27.29 2.88
CA GLY A 494 34.94 28.21 2.17
C GLY A 494 35.14 27.86 0.70
N GLY A 495 35.98 28.63 0.01
CA GLY A 495 36.32 28.41 -1.40
C GLY A 495 35.59 29.34 -2.35
N GLU A 496 36.18 29.55 -3.52
CA GLU A 496 35.73 30.53 -4.50
C GLU A 496 34.29 30.28 -4.95
N GLY A 497 33.87 29.02 -5.11
CA GLY A 497 32.52 28.67 -5.56
C GLY A 497 31.39 28.87 -4.53
N TYR A 498 31.71 29.06 -3.24
CA TYR A 498 30.76 29.13 -2.13
C TYR A 498 30.60 30.55 -1.56
N ARG A 499 31.40 31.50 -2.05
CA ARG A 499 31.36 32.90 -1.63
C ARG A 499 31.00 33.82 -2.79
N PRO A 500 30.17 34.85 -2.54
CA PRO A 500 29.95 35.89 -3.52
C PRO A 500 31.22 36.72 -3.73
N ASP A 501 31.39 37.31 -4.91
CA ASP A 501 32.48 38.25 -5.18
C ASP A 501 32.15 39.65 -4.62
N SER A 502 30.86 39.99 -4.57
CA SER A 502 30.32 41.17 -3.88
C SER A 502 28.87 40.94 -3.45
N GLY A 503 28.37 41.78 -2.54
CA GLY A 503 27.07 41.63 -1.90
C GLY A 503 27.12 40.77 -0.64
N VAL A 504 25.96 40.49 -0.04
CA VAL A 504 25.86 39.78 1.25
C VAL A 504 24.83 38.67 1.18
N VAL A 505 25.22 37.48 1.65
CA VAL A 505 24.30 36.38 1.96
C VAL A 505 23.99 36.42 3.46
N LYS A 506 22.71 36.61 3.81
CA LYS A 506 22.21 36.62 5.18
C LYS A 506 21.49 35.30 5.47
N ILE A 507 21.95 34.62 6.52
CA ILE A 507 21.38 33.37 7.01
C ILE A 507 21.14 33.53 8.52
N PRO A 508 19.97 33.11 9.04
CA PRO A 508 19.65 33.17 10.47
C PRO A 508 20.66 32.41 11.33
N THR A 509 20.89 32.85 12.56
CA THR A 509 21.85 32.19 13.46
C THR A 509 21.39 30.83 13.96
N ASN A 510 20.08 30.58 14.03
CA ASN A 510 19.51 29.29 14.42
C ASN A 510 19.47 28.27 13.26
N THR A 511 20.18 28.53 12.16
CA THR A 511 20.17 27.66 10.97
C THR A 511 20.85 26.33 11.23
N LYS A 512 20.12 25.25 10.96
CA LYS A 512 20.59 23.87 10.87
C LYS A 512 20.32 23.38 9.45
N ALA A 513 21.32 23.55 8.60
CA ALA A 513 21.24 23.21 7.18
C ALA A 513 21.61 21.73 6.92
N ALA A 514 20.89 21.12 5.98
CA ALA A 514 21.29 19.88 5.32
C ALA A 514 21.16 20.06 3.80
N ALA A 515 22.03 19.41 3.02
CA ALA A 515 22.11 19.67 1.59
C ALA A 515 22.34 18.41 0.74
N LEU A 516 21.83 18.44 -0.49
CA LEU A 516 22.18 17.49 -1.55
C LEU A 516 22.67 18.27 -2.78
N LEU A 517 23.97 18.29 -3.02
CA LEU A 517 24.60 18.74 -4.25
C LEU A 517 25.32 17.53 -4.88
N PRO A 518 24.78 16.93 -5.96
CA PRO A 518 25.38 15.74 -6.57
C PRO A 518 26.88 15.91 -6.88
N GLY A 519 27.70 14.96 -6.43
CA GLY A 519 29.16 14.97 -6.59
C GLY A 519 29.93 15.94 -5.68
N GLU A 520 29.25 16.74 -4.86
CA GLU A 520 29.89 17.75 -4.00
C GLU A 520 29.51 17.62 -2.52
N LEU A 521 28.22 17.60 -2.21
CA LEU A 521 27.68 17.50 -0.85
C LEU A 521 26.61 16.43 -0.84
N GLU A 522 26.96 15.24 -0.35
CA GLU A 522 26.04 14.10 -0.27
C GLU A 522 26.14 13.41 1.08
N PRO A 523 25.03 12.84 1.59
CA PRO A 523 25.08 11.98 2.76
C PRO A 523 25.96 10.77 2.52
N SER A 524 26.81 10.44 3.50
CA SER A 524 27.57 9.20 3.52
C SER A 524 26.72 8.03 4.03
N PHE A 525 26.97 6.84 3.50
CA PHE A 525 26.35 5.59 3.92
C PHE A 525 27.43 4.54 4.15
N GLY A 526 27.30 3.76 5.22
CA GLY A 526 28.17 2.61 5.48
C GLY A 526 27.56 1.30 4.98
N GLY A 527 27.90 0.20 5.67
CA GLY A 527 27.36 -1.14 5.41
C GLY A 527 26.06 -1.46 6.14
N GLU A 528 25.57 -0.54 6.97
CA GLU A 528 24.31 -0.67 7.69
C GLU A 528 23.08 -0.65 6.75
N THR A 529 21.97 -1.16 7.25
CA THR A 529 20.68 -1.08 6.55
C THR A 529 20.13 0.35 6.58
N LEU A 530 19.23 0.68 5.65
CA LEU A 530 18.60 2.01 5.63
C LEU A 530 17.86 2.33 6.93
N LEU A 531 17.20 1.35 7.55
CA LEU A 531 16.48 1.58 8.80
C LEU A 531 17.46 1.92 9.92
N GLU A 532 18.57 1.18 10.04
CA GLU A 532 19.62 1.43 11.02
C GLU A 532 20.27 2.80 10.79
N HIS A 533 20.56 3.15 9.53
CA HIS A 533 21.14 4.45 9.17
C HIS A 533 20.26 5.61 9.65
N VAL A 534 18.98 5.59 9.29
CA VAL A 534 18.04 6.67 9.65
C VAL A 534 17.71 6.66 11.14
N ALA A 535 17.56 5.47 11.75
CA ALA A 535 17.26 5.34 13.17
C ALA A 535 18.43 5.79 14.06
N SER A 536 19.67 5.56 13.67
CA SER A 536 20.84 6.00 14.43
C SER A 536 20.94 7.54 14.51
N LYS A 537 20.62 8.24 13.41
CA LYS A 537 20.54 9.71 13.37
C LYS A 537 19.39 10.27 14.22
N LEU A 538 18.23 9.61 14.21
CA LEU A 538 17.04 10.08 14.92
C LEU A 538 16.94 9.66 16.39
N GLY A 539 17.60 8.55 16.77
CA GLY A 539 17.42 7.91 18.07
C GLY A 539 16.05 7.22 18.26
N ASP A 540 15.21 7.16 17.23
CA ASP A 540 13.87 6.54 17.27
C ASP A 540 13.59 5.74 15.98
N PRO A 541 13.57 4.38 16.03
CA PRO A 541 13.22 3.55 14.90
C PRO A 541 11.83 3.82 14.31
N GLY A 542 10.87 4.24 15.14
CA GLY A 542 9.52 4.58 14.69
C GLY A 542 9.52 5.88 13.86
N ALA A 543 10.31 6.87 14.26
CA ALA A 543 10.52 8.08 13.47
C ALA A 543 11.26 7.78 12.16
N ALA A 544 12.23 6.84 12.18
CA ALA A 544 12.93 6.40 10.99
C ALA A 544 11.99 5.75 9.95
N VAL A 545 11.07 4.89 10.40
CA VAL A 545 10.01 4.34 9.53
C VAL A 545 9.12 5.43 8.95
N GLU A 546 8.76 6.46 9.72
CA GLU A 546 7.98 7.60 9.24
C GLU A 546 8.73 8.39 8.15
N VAL A 547 10.01 8.70 8.38
CA VAL A 547 10.86 9.41 7.41
C VAL A 547 11.06 8.60 6.13
N LEU A 548 11.41 7.31 6.23
CA LEU A 548 11.55 6.43 5.07
C LEU A 548 10.22 6.31 4.29
N SER A 549 9.08 6.23 4.99
CA SER A 549 7.76 6.21 4.35
C SER A 549 7.44 7.52 3.61
N SER A 550 7.90 8.66 4.12
CA SER A 550 7.69 9.98 3.52
C SER A 550 8.39 10.12 2.16
N VAL A 551 9.56 9.48 1.99
CA VAL A 551 10.32 9.45 0.72
C VAL A 551 9.97 8.26 -0.17
N GLY A 552 8.96 7.45 0.19
CA GLY A 552 8.55 6.29 -0.62
C GLY A 552 9.45 5.06 -0.47
N LEU A 553 10.10 4.90 0.69
CA LEU A 553 10.89 3.73 1.09
C LEU A 553 10.29 3.06 2.35
N GLY A 554 8.97 3.14 2.53
CA GLY A 554 8.26 2.63 3.71
C GLY A 554 8.03 1.11 3.73
N ASP A 555 8.65 0.37 2.81
CA ASP A 555 8.47 -1.08 2.68
C ASP A 555 9.55 -1.83 3.45
N ALA A 556 9.15 -2.94 4.08
CA ALA A 556 10.03 -3.72 4.94
C ALA A 556 11.29 -4.25 4.22
N ILE A 557 11.23 -4.44 2.89
CA ILE A 557 12.40 -4.81 2.10
C ILE A 557 13.48 -3.71 2.13
N PHE A 558 13.08 -2.43 2.05
CA PHE A 558 14.01 -1.30 2.10
C PHE A 558 14.58 -1.11 3.49
N PHE A 559 13.83 -1.46 4.55
CA PHE A 559 14.33 -1.38 5.92
C PHE A 559 15.52 -2.31 6.18
N ARG A 560 15.67 -3.37 5.38
CA ARG A 560 16.76 -4.35 5.48
C ARG A 560 17.82 -4.21 4.40
N ALA A 561 17.58 -3.37 3.39
CA ALA A 561 18.53 -3.12 2.32
C ALA A 561 19.61 -2.14 2.81
N SER A 562 20.86 -2.42 2.45
CA SER A 562 21.96 -1.46 2.52
C SER A 562 21.90 -0.48 1.34
N PHE A 563 22.59 0.65 1.43
CA PHE A 563 22.62 1.64 0.35
C PHE A 563 23.15 1.06 -0.97
N GLY A 564 24.11 0.13 -0.91
CA GLY A 564 24.72 -0.51 -2.08
C GLY A 564 23.75 -1.36 -2.91
N GLU A 565 22.75 -1.95 -2.26
CA GLU A 565 21.75 -2.85 -2.88
C GLU A 565 20.60 -2.12 -3.59
N LEU A 566 20.57 -0.79 -3.48
CA LEU A 566 19.51 0.05 -4.04
C LEU A 566 19.79 0.42 -5.50
N SER A 567 18.72 0.51 -6.29
CA SER A 567 18.74 1.18 -7.60
C SER A 567 19.05 2.68 -7.46
N THR A 568 19.48 3.33 -8.55
CA THR A 568 19.82 4.76 -8.56
C THR A 568 18.70 5.64 -7.98
N GLY A 569 17.44 5.42 -8.39
CA GLY A 569 16.32 6.18 -7.85
C GLY A 569 15.94 5.85 -6.39
N GLN A 570 16.26 4.65 -5.91
CA GLN A 570 16.13 4.32 -4.49
C GLN A 570 17.26 4.97 -3.66
N LYS A 571 18.48 5.06 -4.20
CA LYS A 571 19.61 5.78 -3.59
C LYS A 571 19.31 7.26 -3.43
N GLU A 572 18.74 7.91 -4.45
CA GLU A 572 18.33 9.32 -4.36
C GLU A 572 17.32 9.56 -3.21
N ARG A 573 16.31 8.69 -3.10
CA ARG A 573 15.37 8.72 -1.97
C ARG A 573 16.02 8.44 -0.61
N ALA A 574 16.98 7.52 -0.56
CA ALA A 574 17.70 7.20 0.66
C ALA A 574 18.53 8.40 1.15
N LYS A 575 19.18 9.13 0.24
CA LYS A 575 19.87 10.41 0.55
C LYS A 575 18.90 11.40 1.18
N LEU A 576 17.71 11.58 0.61
CA LEU A 576 16.69 12.46 1.20
C LEU A 576 16.24 12.02 2.59
N ALA A 577 16.04 10.72 2.82
CA ALA A 577 15.72 10.21 4.15
C ALA A 577 16.84 10.50 5.16
N SER A 578 18.11 10.34 4.74
CA SER A 578 19.27 10.64 5.57
C SER A 578 19.36 12.12 5.94
N LEU A 579 19.08 13.02 4.99
CA LEU A 579 19.05 14.47 5.23
C LEU A 579 17.90 14.87 6.17
N LEU A 580 16.71 14.30 5.99
CA LEU A 580 15.59 14.52 6.90
C LEU A 580 15.88 13.99 8.31
N ALA A 581 16.65 12.91 8.43
CA ALA A 581 17.03 12.35 9.72
C ALA A 581 17.93 13.29 10.55
N GLU A 582 18.62 14.22 9.91
CA GLU A 582 19.39 15.28 10.59
C GLU A 582 18.49 16.36 11.21
N ARG A 583 17.17 16.31 10.95
CA ARG A 583 16.18 17.28 11.43
C ARG A 583 16.57 18.73 11.06
N PRO A 584 16.84 19.03 9.78
CA PRO A 584 17.21 20.37 9.35
C PRO A 584 16.02 21.32 9.43
N ASN A 585 16.28 22.60 9.69
CA ASN A 585 15.30 23.67 9.46
C ASN A 585 15.54 24.41 8.14
N LEU A 586 16.67 24.15 7.47
CA LEU A 586 16.94 24.52 6.08
C LEU A 586 17.39 23.28 5.28
N LEU A 587 16.63 22.89 4.26
CA LEU A 587 16.97 21.78 3.37
C LEU A 587 17.16 22.29 1.95
N VAL A 588 18.37 22.11 1.40
CA VAL A 588 18.72 22.58 0.04
C VAL A 588 19.03 21.39 -0.86
N ILE A 589 18.35 21.25 -2.00
CA ILE A 589 18.55 20.12 -2.91
C ILE A 589 18.73 20.62 -4.34
N ASP A 590 19.86 20.30 -4.95
CA ASP A 590 20.11 20.53 -6.37
C ASP A 590 19.68 19.31 -7.20
N GLU A 591 19.28 19.54 -8.45
CA GLU A 591 18.80 18.53 -9.40
C GLU A 591 17.70 17.61 -8.81
N PHE A 592 16.74 18.22 -8.12
CA PHE A 592 15.71 17.51 -7.37
C PHE A 592 14.93 16.50 -8.23
N MET A 593 15.07 15.21 -7.91
CA MET A 593 14.40 14.08 -8.56
C MET A 593 14.76 13.93 -10.06
N ALA A 594 15.94 14.38 -10.48
CA ALA A 594 16.35 14.30 -11.89
C ALA A 594 16.42 12.85 -12.40
N HIS A 595 16.73 11.87 -11.55
CA HIS A 595 16.90 10.46 -11.92
C HIS A 595 15.66 9.58 -11.67
N LEU A 596 14.53 10.18 -11.29
CA LEU A 596 13.28 9.45 -11.05
C LEU A 596 12.32 9.53 -12.23
N ASP A 597 11.56 8.46 -12.43
CA ASP A 597 10.44 8.47 -13.35
C ASP A 597 9.42 9.56 -12.95
N PRO A 598 8.70 10.16 -13.92
CA PRO A 598 7.79 11.28 -13.65
C PRO A 598 6.73 11.01 -12.57
N LEU A 599 6.19 9.80 -12.48
CA LEU A 599 5.13 9.49 -11.51
C LEU A 599 5.70 9.43 -10.09
N THR A 600 6.82 8.74 -9.90
CA THR A 600 7.51 8.65 -8.62
C THR A 600 8.03 10.01 -8.17
N ALA A 601 8.64 10.78 -9.07
CA ALA A 601 9.13 12.14 -8.80
C ALA A 601 8.01 13.04 -8.27
N ARG A 602 6.86 13.10 -8.98
CA ARG A 602 5.68 13.87 -8.55
C ARG A 602 5.17 13.42 -7.18
N ARG A 603 5.14 12.12 -6.92
CA ARG A 603 4.67 11.57 -5.64
C ARG A 603 5.55 12.03 -4.49
N ILE A 604 6.87 11.95 -4.63
CA ILE A 604 7.80 12.31 -3.57
C ILE A 604 7.85 13.83 -3.40
N ALA A 605 7.87 14.61 -4.49
CA ALA A 605 7.80 16.07 -4.46
C ALA A 605 6.60 16.56 -3.63
N ARG A 606 5.41 15.99 -3.89
CA ARG A 606 4.20 16.30 -3.11
C ARG A 606 4.33 15.96 -1.64
N LYS A 607 4.86 14.77 -1.32
CA LYS A 607 5.04 14.33 0.07
C LYS A 607 6.06 15.20 0.81
N LEU A 608 7.18 15.52 0.16
CA LEU A 608 8.23 16.35 0.74
C LEU A 608 7.75 17.78 0.97
N GLY A 609 7.07 18.41 0.01
CA GLY A 609 6.50 19.75 0.19
C GLY A 609 5.48 19.80 1.34
N LYS A 610 4.61 18.78 1.47
CA LYS A 610 3.69 18.67 2.62
C LYS A 610 4.44 18.45 3.94
N LEU A 611 5.47 17.60 3.94
CA LEU A 611 6.28 17.32 5.12
C LEU A 611 6.99 18.59 5.60
N ALA A 612 7.68 19.29 4.70
CA ALA A 612 8.43 20.49 4.99
C ALA A 612 7.57 21.54 5.70
N ARG A 613 6.42 21.88 5.11
CA ARG A 613 5.44 22.80 5.72
C ARG A 613 4.92 22.30 7.07
N SER A 614 4.56 21.03 7.18
CA SER A 614 4.02 20.46 8.43
C SER A 614 5.03 20.37 9.57
N LYS A 615 6.34 20.40 9.25
CA LYS A 615 7.43 20.24 10.20
C LYS A 615 8.24 21.51 10.39
N GLY A 616 7.93 22.60 9.68
CA GLY A 616 8.64 23.88 9.78
C GLY A 616 10.00 23.92 9.10
N ILE A 617 10.20 23.10 8.07
CA ILE A 617 11.46 23.05 7.29
C ILE A 617 11.35 24.05 6.14
N THR A 618 12.28 24.99 6.05
CA THR A 618 12.49 25.80 4.84
C THR A 618 13.14 24.92 3.77
N LEU A 619 12.49 24.77 2.62
CA LEU A 619 12.93 23.85 1.56
C LEU A 619 13.27 24.63 0.30
N ILE A 620 14.53 24.59 -0.14
CA ILE A 620 14.95 25.12 -1.44
C ILE A 620 15.31 23.95 -2.34
N VAL A 621 14.65 23.83 -3.49
CA VAL A 621 14.99 22.79 -4.48
C VAL A 621 15.26 23.39 -5.84
N SER A 622 16.24 22.86 -6.57
CA SER A 622 16.44 23.20 -7.98
C SER A 622 15.78 22.14 -8.87
N THR A 623 15.07 22.56 -9.91
CA THR A 623 14.49 21.65 -10.90
C THR A 623 14.22 22.37 -12.21
N ASN A 624 14.26 21.64 -13.32
CA ASN A 624 13.82 22.09 -14.64
C ASN A 624 12.57 21.34 -15.11
N ARG A 625 11.92 20.57 -14.24
CA ARG A 625 10.80 19.67 -14.58
C ARG A 625 9.47 20.29 -14.13
N PRO A 626 8.59 20.71 -15.06
CA PRO A 626 7.32 21.37 -14.71
C PRO A 626 6.42 20.49 -13.83
N GLU A 627 6.42 19.18 -14.05
CA GLU A 627 5.60 18.25 -13.29
C GLU A 627 6.02 18.14 -11.82
N ILE A 628 7.31 18.34 -11.53
CA ILE A 628 7.84 18.39 -10.16
C ILE A 628 7.43 19.70 -9.49
N LEU A 629 7.58 20.81 -10.22
CA LEU A 629 7.20 22.14 -9.75
C LEU A 629 5.72 22.19 -9.34
N ASP A 630 4.84 21.68 -10.21
CA ASP A 630 3.40 21.55 -9.95
C ASP A 630 3.11 20.67 -8.72
N ALA A 631 3.80 19.54 -8.58
CA ALA A 631 3.58 18.62 -7.47
C ALA A 631 4.10 19.13 -6.12
N LEU A 632 5.21 19.87 -6.13
CA LEU A 632 5.86 20.44 -4.94
C LEU A 632 5.02 21.57 -4.33
N GLN A 633 4.37 22.36 -5.20
CA GLN A 633 3.64 23.57 -4.84
C GLN A 633 4.53 24.53 -4.04
N PRO A 634 5.56 25.12 -4.68
CA PRO A 634 6.39 26.10 -4.01
C PRO A 634 5.57 27.35 -3.68
N ASP A 635 5.99 28.05 -2.63
CA ASP A 635 5.48 29.36 -2.23
C ASP A 635 6.15 30.48 -3.05
N THR A 636 7.35 30.25 -3.59
CA THR A 636 8.05 31.17 -4.50
C THR A 636 8.88 30.42 -5.54
N VAL A 637 9.01 30.96 -6.75
CA VAL A 637 9.91 30.43 -7.78
C VAL A 637 11.02 31.42 -8.05
N ILE A 638 12.27 30.97 -7.98
CA ILE A 638 13.46 31.75 -8.31
C ILE A 638 13.90 31.36 -9.72
N LEU A 639 13.70 32.27 -10.68
CA LEU A 639 14.13 32.08 -12.05
C LEU A 639 15.60 32.49 -12.18
N VAL A 640 16.45 31.59 -12.68
CA VAL A 640 17.88 31.80 -12.84
C VAL A 640 18.26 31.66 -14.30
N GLY A 641 18.92 32.67 -14.87
CA GLY A 641 19.32 32.67 -16.27
C GLY A 641 20.09 33.91 -16.69
N TYR A 642 20.96 33.76 -17.69
CA TYR A 642 21.67 34.86 -18.35
C TYR A 642 22.40 35.85 -17.42
N GLY A 643 22.90 35.39 -16.27
CA GLY A 643 23.61 36.23 -15.31
C GLY A 643 22.70 36.92 -14.29
N SER A 644 21.41 36.58 -14.22
CA SER A 644 20.45 37.18 -13.28
C SER A 644 19.64 36.10 -12.54
N ALA A 645 19.09 36.49 -11.40
CA ALA A 645 18.09 35.70 -10.68
C ALA A 645 17.03 36.62 -10.05
N PHE A 646 15.76 36.27 -10.20
CA PHE A 646 14.63 37.03 -9.64
C PHE A 646 13.51 36.09 -9.17
N GLN A 647 12.69 36.57 -8.22
CA GLN A 647 11.56 35.82 -7.68
C GLN A 647 10.30 36.09 -8.48
N GLU A 648 9.50 35.06 -8.69
CA GLU A 648 8.22 35.13 -9.38
C GLU A 648 7.16 34.28 -8.67
N GLU A 649 5.90 34.62 -8.90
CA GLU A 649 4.76 33.87 -8.41
C GLU A 649 4.65 32.50 -9.12
N PRO A 650 4.57 31.37 -8.39
CA PRO A 650 4.51 30.02 -8.96
C PRO A 650 3.43 29.84 -10.03
N GLY A 651 2.26 30.45 -9.81
CA GLY A 651 1.12 30.34 -10.73
C GLY A 651 1.37 30.99 -12.10
N ARG A 652 2.27 31.98 -12.19
CA ARG A 652 2.66 32.58 -13.47
C ARG A 652 3.62 31.67 -14.21
N VAL A 653 4.65 31.17 -13.54
CA VAL A 653 5.66 30.30 -14.13
C VAL A 653 5.04 28.99 -14.67
N LEU A 654 4.11 28.39 -13.92
CA LEU A 654 3.41 27.17 -14.35
C LEU A 654 2.44 27.35 -15.54
N ARG A 655 2.12 28.60 -15.93
CA ARG A 655 1.35 28.87 -17.16
C ARG A 655 2.24 29.04 -18.39
N GLU A 656 3.50 29.44 -18.18
CA GLU A 656 4.48 29.72 -19.22
C GLU A 656 5.32 28.48 -19.57
N LEU A 657 5.49 27.55 -18.62
CA LEU A 657 6.07 26.21 -18.79
C LEU A 657 5.01 25.18 -19.18
#